data_AF-A0A168AC57-F1
#
_entry.id   AF-A0A168AC57-F1
#
_cell.length_a   1.000
_cell.length_b   1.000
_cell.length_c   1.000
_cell.angle_alpha   90.00
_cell.angle_beta   90.00
_cell.angle_gamma   90.00
#
_symmetry.space_group_name_H-M   'P 1'
#
loop_
_entity.id
_entity.type
_entity.pdbx_description
1 polymer ?
#
loop_
_entity_poly.entity_id
_entity_poly.type
_entity_poly.pdbx_seq_one_letter_code
_entity_poly.pdbx_strand_id
1 'polypeptide(L)'
;MRWATFSFSAALLGLSFLGTTAASPLQEARRVNQYEVPNRLRSPGPSTLYEWVFRGDSRHPDDIRRAGGFQPMGENWDDHHESFLVYRHYDAGATGGGRDDTTIPWRTAYVSMTVAERTAETYGGGQGWIYQIRATPHILDDNQAEGEVWATGGAQMRQVWRYRRNIPGSPWIENPDFDRNAFDNPANRDLYHLTPIADLYTDRNQDIDWDELRLDEDQADDSNLINLMTDWMYGQERLMALFNNRWPFDFPAVQIPIPHQDDLLHYLNMDLATLNQFGSPDMLAVVRQALGLAPAAGCSSGLPGSWGKRQASAEPAKGPGSKKCLDLYRIIRRALRGAHPGKSPAKPGKKPTTPAKKPATPAKKPTTKPKPGKDATKSPCKTIRDLEFGITLSKDWTSGTNDKLGAILEGPAGKAEFEIASEPPAGFSTRIKINLKEKFGKDTIPIDGIKNISLTSQGQFVLTGNSNDRFKVQDITLHAKCAEPGYDLTDNKYLALNTFYQYPDASLVPFVGREKKVVVTLPVDVNDWAPVCYSIKDLSYIFQLGSGWFGGAEGTLWFALGGHKRFKLGTDLSRGDWKDGHIPLKEYFGQDQVDLRRLNKFELFDTGARDNFDFKGIHFEAKCADSNKKIVLKKFDTVDKTVGQDTSKEVVYKGDIANSDWMFGGTY
;
A
#
# COMPACT_ATOMS: atom_id res chain seq x y z
N MET A 1 -26.35 65.37 -18.66
CA MET A 1 -27.08 65.21 -19.94
C MET A 1 -27.49 63.75 -20.06
N ARG A 2 -28.79 63.49 -20.33
CA ARG A 2 -29.48 62.20 -20.67
C ARG A 2 -29.43 61.11 -19.59
N TRP A 3 -30.41 60.92 -18.68
CA TRP A 3 -31.84 60.53 -18.80
C TRP A 3 -32.10 59.27 -19.66
N ALA A 4 -32.52 58.17 -19.03
CA ALA A 4 -33.85 57.55 -19.23
C ALA A 4 -34.04 56.28 -18.40
N THR A 5 -35.03 56.35 -17.51
CA THR A 5 -35.75 55.29 -16.80
C THR A 5 -36.63 54.47 -17.74
N PHE A 6 -36.87 53.20 -17.42
CA PHE A 6 -38.07 52.47 -17.88
C PHE A 6 -38.68 51.68 -16.71
N SER A 7 -39.97 51.92 -16.47
CA SER A 7 -40.87 51.17 -15.60
C SER A 7 -42.28 51.27 -16.20
N PHE A 8 -43.16 50.36 -15.77
CA PHE A 8 -44.58 50.16 -16.12
C PHE A 8 -44.84 49.35 -17.40
N SER A 9 -45.76 48.38 -17.46
CA SER A 9 -47.00 48.17 -16.68
C SER A 9 -47.44 46.71 -16.60
N ALA A 10 -48.20 46.42 -15.53
CA ALA A 10 -49.08 45.28 -15.36
C ALA A 10 -50.36 45.41 -16.21
N ALA A 11 -50.98 44.27 -16.55
CA ALA A 11 -52.44 44.16 -16.70
C ALA A 11 -52.91 42.72 -16.44
N LEU A 12 -53.95 42.65 -15.62
CA LEU A 12 -54.72 41.51 -15.10
C LEU A 12 -55.90 41.13 -16.03
N LEU A 13 -56.54 40.00 -15.68
CA LEU A 13 -57.88 39.48 -16.02
C LEU A 13 -57.94 38.43 -17.15
N GLY A 14 -58.56 37.25 -16.98
CA GLY A 14 -59.48 36.84 -15.92
C GLY A 14 -59.72 35.32 -15.79
N LEU A 15 -60.32 35.00 -14.64
CA LEU A 15 -61.01 33.76 -14.25
C LEU A 15 -62.02 33.30 -15.33
N SER A 16 -62.53 32.07 -15.41
CA SER A 16 -62.94 31.07 -14.41
C SER A 16 -63.45 29.83 -15.16
N PHE A 17 -63.33 28.62 -14.59
CA PHE A 17 -64.49 27.73 -14.45
C PHE A 17 -64.27 26.77 -13.27
N LEU A 18 -65.24 26.81 -12.36
CA LEU A 18 -65.41 25.99 -11.18
C LEU A 18 -65.92 24.60 -11.58
N GLY A 19 -65.42 23.57 -10.89
CA GLY A 19 -66.02 22.24 -10.81
C GLY A 19 -65.92 21.74 -9.38
N THR A 20 -66.85 22.17 -8.54
CA THR A 20 -67.07 21.73 -7.16
C THR A 20 -67.75 20.36 -7.11
N THR A 21 -67.31 19.50 -6.20
CA THR A 21 -68.08 18.59 -5.30
C THR A 21 -67.15 17.44 -4.89
N ALA A 22 -67.04 16.97 -3.66
CA ALA A 22 -67.62 17.31 -2.37
C ALA A 22 -66.68 16.73 -1.31
N ALA A 23 -66.47 17.46 -0.22
CA ALA A 23 -65.85 16.92 0.98
C ALA A 23 -66.91 16.17 1.81
N SER A 24 -66.50 15.08 2.46
CA SER A 24 -67.23 14.43 3.55
C SER A 24 -66.24 14.02 4.65
N PRO A 25 -66.70 13.95 5.91
CA PRO A 25 -65.93 14.38 7.07
C PRO A 25 -65.13 13.25 7.74
N LEU A 26 -64.09 13.68 8.45
CA LEU A 26 -63.35 12.93 9.46
C LEU A 26 -64.28 12.51 10.61
N GLN A 27 -64.47 11.19 10.79
CA GLN A 27 -64.51 10.55 12.10
C GLN A 27 -64.41 9.01 11.99
N GLU A 28 -63.56 8.44 12.86
CA GLU A 28 -63.60 7.07 13.37
C GLU A 28 -63.44 5.89 12.38
N ALA A 29 -62.20 5.47 12.14
CA ALA A 29 -61.89 4.06 11.87
C ALA A 29 -60.49 3.68 12.38
N ARG A 30 -60.47 3.32 13.66
CA ARG A 30 -59.45 2.51 14.30
C ARG A 30 -59.44 1.13 13.60
N ARG A 31 -58.27 0.72 13.07
CA ARG A 31 -57.89 -0.57 12.43
C ARG A 31 -57.77 -0.54 10.90
N VAL A 32 -56.78 -1.33 10.42
CA VAL A 32 -56.45 -1.70 9.03
C VAL A 32 -55.51 -0.67 8.36
N ASN A 33 -54.23 -0.88 8.05
CA ASN A 33 -53.37 -2.07 7.88
C ASN A 33 -51.92 -1.67 8.23
N GLN A 34 -51.26 -2.36 9.16
CA GLN A 34 -50.08 -3.19 8.84
C GLN A 34 -49.81 -3.25 7.33
N TYR A 35 -49.00 -2.31 6.82
CA TYR A 35 -48.22 -2.61 5.63
C TYR A 35 -47.31 -3.75 6.04
N GLU A 36 -47.67 -4.95 5.59
CA GLU A 36 -46.74 -6.06 5.49
C GLU A 36 -45.51 -5.52 4.75
N VAL A 37 -44.48 -5.21 5.52
CA VAL A 37 -43.12 -5.24 5.03
C VAL A 37 -43.02 -6.58 4.31
N PRO A 38 -42.73 -6.62 3.00
CA PRO A 38 -42.59 -7.88 2.30
C PRO A 38 -41.71 -8.76 3.17
N ASN A 39 -42.21 -9.95 3.50
CA ASN A 39 -41.63 -10.96 4.39
C ASN A 39 -40.32 -11.57 3.81
N ARG A 40 -39.54 -10.74 3.12
CA ARG A 40 -38.25 -10.99 2.47
C ARG A 40 -37.07 -10.48 3.29
N LEU A 41 -37.31 -9.87 4.45
CA LEU A 41 -36.36 -9.80 5.56
C LEU A 41 -36.67 -10.94 6.55
N ARG A 42 -36.83 -12.18 6.04
CA ARG A 42 -36.42 -13.32 6.86
C ARG A 42 -34.93 -13.10 7.09
N SER A 43 -34.49 -13.11 8.34
CA SER A 43 -33.07 -13.21 8.69
C SER A 43 -32.43 -14.18 7.70
N PRO A 44 -31.55 -13.71 6.80
CA PRO A 44 -30.84 -14.64 5.95
C PRO A 44 -30.22 -15.67 6.87
N GLY A 45 -30.36 -16.95 6.52
CA GLY A 45 -29.61 -17.99 7.21
C GLY A 45 -28.13 -17.60 7.27
N PRO A 46 -27.37 -18.10 8.27
CA PRO A 46 -25.98 -17.72 8.48
C PRO A 46 -25.23 -17.79 7.14
N SER A 47 -24.65 -16.66 6.73
CA SER A 47 -23.87 -16.43 5.51
C SER A 47 -24.61 -16.08 4.19
N THR A 48 -25.50 -15.08 4.15
CA THR A 48 -25.64 -14.35 2.88
C THR A 48 -24.38 -13.52 2.66
N LEU A 49 -23.46 -14.06 1.86
CA LEU A 49 -22.27 -13.36 1.40
C LEU A 49 -22.74 -12.15 0.58
N TYR A 50 -22.73 -10.97 1.18
CA TYR A 50 -22.97 -9.74 0.46
C TYR A 50 -21.80 -9.54 -0.52
N GLU A 51 -22.06 -9.66 -1.83
CA GLU A 51 -21.03 -9.40 -2.85
C GLU A 51 -20.71 -7.90 -2.97
N TRP A 52 -21.60 -7.04 -2.49
CA TRP A 52 -21.53 -5.59 -2.63
C TRP A 52 -21.95 -4.89 -1.34
N VAL A 53 -21.28 -3.78 -1.06
CA VAL A 53 -21.66 -2.82 -0.02
C VAL A 53 -21.83 -1.45 -0.65
N PHE A 54 -22.47 -0.55 0.10
CA PHE A 54 -22.85 0.77 -0.34
C PHE A 54 -22.35 1.82 0.64
N ARG A 55 -21.92 2.97 0.11
CA ARG A 55 -21.59 4.14 0.93
C ARG A 55 -22.27 5.37 0.36
N GLY A 56 -22.97 6.10 1.22
CA GLY A 56 -23.40 7.47 0.94
C GLY A 56 -22.30 8.43 1.35
N ASP A 57 -21.88 9.33 0.47
CA ASP A 57 -20.83 10.32 0.75
C ASP A 57 -21.12 11.64 0.04
N SER A 58 -20.80 12.76 0.67
CA SER A 58 -21.01 14.09 0.08
C SER A 58 -19.93 14.45 -0.95
N ARG A 59 -18.75 13.82 -0.88
CA ARG A 59 -17.61 14.08 -1.78
C ARG A 59 -17.90 13.63 -3.21
N HIS A 60 -17.37 14.37 -4.18
CA HIS A 60 -17.50 14.02 -5.60
C HIS A 60 -16.64 12.80 -5.95
N PRO A 61 -17.03 11.96 -6.92
CA PRO A 61 -16.21 10.82 -7.36
C PRO A 61 -14.77 11.21 -7.76
N ASP A 62 -14.56 12.41 -8.28
CA ASP A 62 -13.22 12.93 -8.61
C ASP A 62 -12.38 13.24 -7.36
N ASP A 63 -13.00 13.66 -6.26
CA ASP A 63 -12.32 13.87 -4.98
C ASP A 63 -11.87 12.53 -4.40
N ILE A 64 -12.78 11.55 -4.39
CA ILE A 64 -12.49 10.18 -3.95
C ILE A 64 -11.37 9.58 -4.81
N ARG A 65 -11.40 9.79 -6.13
CA ARG A 65 -10.34 9.35 -7.04
C ARG A 65 -8.99 10.00 -6.74
N ARG A 66 -8.95 11.33 -6.53
CA ARG A 66 -7.71 12.05 -6.18
C ARG A 66 -7.13 11.57 -4.86
N ALA A 67 -7.98 11.18 -3.92
CA ALA A 67 -7.56 10.59 -2.64
C ALA A 67 -7.17 9.10 -2.73
N GLY A 68 -7.22 8.49 -3.91
CA GLY A 68 -6.94 7.05 -4.11
C GLY A 68 -8.07 6.12 -3.63
N GLY A 69 -9.19 6.67 -3.15
CA GLY A 69 -10.30 5.94 -2.56
C GLY A 69 -10.94 6.67 -1.38
N PHE A 70 -11.77 5.94 -0.63
CA PHE A 70 -12.25 6.37 0.67
C PHE A 70 -11.15 6.17 1.70
N GLN A 71 -10.63 7.27 2.21
CA GLN A 71 -9.64 7.25 3.29
C GLN A 71 -10.34 7.30 4.66
N PRO A 72 -9.79 6.62 5.68
CA PRO A 72 -10.18 6.87 7.06
C PRO A 72 -9.91 8.32 7.48
N MET A 73 -10.59 8.78 8.53
CA MET A 73 -10.49 10.16 8.99
C MET A 73 -9.48 10.31 10.14
N GLY A 74 -8.81 11.46 10.17
CA GLY A 74 -7.78 11.80 11.15
C GLY A 74 -6.38 11.75 10.53
N GLU A 75 -5.57 12.78 10.80
CA GLU A 75 -4.16 12.79 10.38
C GLU A 75 -3.40 11.67 11.09
N ASN A 76 -2.59 10.95 10.31
CA ASN A 76 -1.76 9.83 10.76
C ASN A 76 -2.55 8.76 11.53
N TRP A 77 -3.81 8.49 11.17
CA TRP A 77 -4.64 7.51 11.87
C TRP A 77 -3.93 6.14 11.97
N ASP A 78 -3.11 5.80 11.00
CA ASP A 78 -2.28 4.61 10.93
C ASP A 78 -1.17 4.60 12.00
N ASP A 79 -0.61 5.76 12.36
CA ASP A 79 0.39 5.91 13.42
C ASP A 79 -0.21 5.91 14.85
N HIS A 80 -1.52 5.65 14.99
CA HIS A 80 -2.23 5.73 16.25
C HIS A 80 -3.08 4.47 16.53
N HIS A 81 -2.68 3.69 17.54
CA HIS A 81 -3.35 2.43 17.91
C HIS A 81 -4.83 2.66 18.28
N GLU A 82 -5.14 3.82 18.87
CA GLU A 82 -6.49 4.22 19.24
C GLU A 82 -7.42 4.40 18.03
N SER A 83 -6.88 4.62 16.83
CA SER A 83 -7.67 4.71 15.59
C SER A 83 -8.33 3.39 15.23
N PHE A 84 -7.76 2.27 15.68
CA PHE A 84 -8.26 0.91 15.39
C PHE A 84 -9.32 0.44 16.38
N LEU A 85 -9.70 1.28 17.34
CA LEU A 85 -10.75 0.97 18.30
C LEU A 85 -12.12 1.17 17.66
N VAL A 86 -12.85 0.08 17.42
CA VAL A 86 -14.18 0.10 16.78
C VAL A 86 -15.16 0.98 17.57
N TYR A 87 -15.12 0.95 18.91
CA TYR A 87 -16.00 1.81 19.72
C TYR A 87 -15.74 3.31 19.47
N ARG A 88 -14.49 3.75 19.24
CA ARG A 88 -14.19 5.16 18.90
C ARG A 88 -14.74 5.55 17.54
N HIS A 89 -14.85 4.58 16.64
CA HIS A 89 -15.49 4.79 15.34
C HIS A 89 -17.01 5.02 15.52
N TYR A 90 -17.68 4.18 16.31
CA TYR A 90 -19.10 4.35 16.62
C TYR A 90 -19.42 5.64 17.36
N ASP A 91 -18.70 5.92 18.44
CA ASP A 91 -18.99 7.03 19.35
C ASP A 91 -18.95 8.39 18.64
N ALA A 92 -18.13 8.52 17.60
CA ALA A 92 -17.97 9.77 16.88
C ALA A 92 -19.03 9.98 15.78
N GLY A 93 -19.80 8.94 15.46
CA GLY A 93 -20.79 8.94 14.40
C GLY A 93 -20.23 9.20 13.00
N ALA A 94 -21.12 9.29 12.02
CA ALA A 94 -20.75 9.36 10.60
C ALA A 94 -19.90 10.58 10.20
N THR A 95 -19.88 11.65 11.00
CA THR A 95 -19.13 12.88 10.72
C THR A 95 -17.84 13.02 11.53
N GLY A 96 -17.56 12.09 12.46
CA GLY A 96 -16.45 12.24 13.41
C GLY A 96 -16.61 13.42 14.39
N GLY A 97 -17.72 14.17 14.31
CA GLY A 97 -17.85 15.52 14.86
C GLY A 97 -18.39 15.62 16.28
N GLY A 98 -18.35 14.54 17.05
CA GLY A 98 -18.97 14.47 18.38
C GLY A 98 -18.04 14.74 19.57
N ARG A 99 -16.72 14.72 19.40
CA ARG A 99 -15.76 14.71 20.53
C ARG A 99 -14.47 15.49 20.23
N ASP A 100 -14.61 16.81 20.15
CA ASP A 100 -13.47 17.73 20.30
C ASP A 100 -13.17 18.04 21.80
N ASP A 101 -13.91 17.45 22.74
CA ASP A 101 -13.72 17.69 24.18
C ASP A 101 -12.64 16.80 24.82
N THR A 102 -12.14 15.80 24.10
CA THR A 102 -11.05 14.94 24.57
C THR A 102 -9.70 15.53 24.19
N THR A 103 -8.69 15.38 25.05
CA THR A 103 -7.30 15.80 24.79
C THR A 103 -6.62 15.04 23.64
N ILE A 104 -7.30 14.04 23.06
CA ILE A 104 -6.79 13.17 22.01
C ILE A 104 -7.57 13.49 20.72
N PRO A 105 -6.90 13.99 19.66
CA PRO A 105 -7.55 14.22 18.38
C PRO A 105 -8.33 12.98 17.92
N TRP A 106 -9.53 13.19 17.40
CA TRP A 106 -10.31 12.08 16.89
C TRP A 106 -9.68 11.54 15.59
N ARG A 107 -9.56 10.21 15.54
CA ARG A 107 -8.97 9.45 14.43
C ARG A 107 -9.66 8.11 14.37
N THR A 108 -9.79 7.56 13.18
CA THR A 108 -10.31 6.21 12.99
C THR A 108 -9.61 5.54 11.83
N ALA A 109 -9.40 4.23 11.94
CA ALA A 109 -8.90 3.37 10.88
C ALA A 109 -10.02 2.87 9.95
N TYR A 110 -11.28 3.23 10.22
CA TYR A 110 -12.45 2.65 9.58
C TYR A 110 -13.19 3.65 8.71
N VAL A 111 -13.79 3.13 7.63
CA VAL A 111 -14.76 3.84 6.80
C VAL A 111 -16.09 3.09 6.85
N SER A 112 -17.14 3.72 7.38
CA SER A 112 -18.49 3.13 7.43
C SER A 112 -19.07 2.90 6.04
N MET A 113 -19.77 1.80 5.89
CA MET A 113 -20.54 1.42 4.71
C MET A 113 -21.79 0.69 5.20
N THR A 114 -22.62 0.23 4.27
CA THR A 114 -23.79 -0.57 4.61
C THR A 114 -24.08 -1.58 3.51
N VAL A 115 -24.65 -2.72 3.89
CA VAL A 115 -25.09 -3.75 2.94
C VAL A 115 -26.33 -3.34 2.15
N ALA A 116 -27.04 -2.31 2.59
CA ALA A 116 -28.29 -1.85 1.99
C ALA A 116 -28.14 -0.48 1.30
N GLU A 117 -28.40 -0.44 -0.02
CA GLU A 117 -28.42 0.81 -0.79
C GLU A 117 -29.33 1.88 -0.16
N ARG A 118 -30.51 1.49 0.31
CA ARG A 118 -31.47 2.39 0.95
C ARG A 118 -30.92 3.05 2.23
N THR A 119 -30.11 2.34 2.99
CA THR A 119 -29.46 2.88 4.18
C THR A 119 -28.39 3.90 3.76
N ALA A 120 -27.60 3.58 2.72
CA ALA A 120 -26.60 4.50 2.17
C ALA A 120 -27.21 5.81 1.64
N GLU A 121 -28.43 5.78 1.09
CA GLU A 121 -29.17 6.97 0.68
C GLU A 121 -29.41 7.96 1.82
N THR A 122 -29.49 7.49 3.07
CA THR A 122 -29.65 8.37 4.24
C THR A 122 -28.35 9.07 4.63
N TYR A 123 -27.18 8.48 4.34
CA TYR A 123 -25.87 9.01 4.72
C TYR A 123 -25.28 10.02 3.72
N GLY A 124 -25.56 9.87 2.43
CA GLY A 124 -24.96 10.75 1.40
C GLY A 124 -25.48 12.19 1.41
N GLY A 125 -26.51 12.49 2.20
CA GLY A 125 -27.27 13.75 2.12
C GLY A 125 -28.02 13.87 0.79
N GLY A 126 -29.07 14.71 0.73
CA GLY A 126 -29.97 14.80 -0.43
C GLY A 126 -29.34 15.29 -1.75
N GLN A 127 -28.04 15.62 -1.75
CA GLN A 127 -27.28 16.04 -2.94
C GLN A 127 -25.93 15.33 -3.11
N GLY A 128 -25.56 14.39 -2.23
CA GLY A 128 -24.30 13.67 -2.36
C GLY A 128 -24.35 12.54 -3.38
N TRP A 129 -23.61 11.48 -3.08
CA TRP A 129 -23.36 10.37 -3.98
C TRP A 129 -23.54 9.04 -3.26
N ILE A 130 -24.00 8.04 -4.00
CA ILE A 130 -24.04 6.64 -3.57
C ILE A 130 -23.01 5.87 -4.38
N TYR A 131 -22.15 5.16 -3.68
CA TYR A 131 -21.09 4.34 -4.23
C TYR A 131 -21.40 2.88 -3.98
N GLN A 132 -21.25 2.04 -5.01
CA GLN A 132 -21.32 0.60 -4.88
C GLN A 132 -19.91 0.02 -4.93
N ILE A 133 -19.54 -0.70 -3.88
CA ILE A 133 -18.15 -1.10 -3.59
C ILE A 133 -18.10 -2.61 -3.43
N ARG A 134 -17.11 -3.26 -4.05
CA ARG A 134 -16.98 -4.72 -3.96
C ARG A 134 -16.68 -5.12 -2.53
N ALA A 135 -17.46 -6.05 -1.97
CA ALA A 135 -17.17 -6.61 -0.66
C ALA A 135 -15.88 -7.43 -0.69
N THR A 136 -15.06 -7.29 0.34
CA THR A 136 -13.78 -7.98 0.49
C THR A 136 -13.48 -8.16 1.98
N PRO A 137 -12.53 -9.03 2.37
CA PRO A 137 -12.38 -9.39 3.78
C PRO A 137 -12.01 -8.23 4.71
N HIS A 138 -11.43 -7.13 4.23
CA HIS A 138 -11.14 -5.95 5.06
C HIS A 138 -12.38 -5.15 5.44
N ILE A 139 -13.56 -5.55 4.95
CA ILE A 139 -14.84 -5.00 5.34
C ILE A 139 -15.44 -5.91 6.41
N LEU A 140 -15.56 -5.37 7.62
CA LEU A 140 -15.99 -6.08 8.82
C LEU A 140 -17.50 -5.91 9.01
N ASP A 141 -18.18 -7.00 9.34
CA ASP A 141 -19.62 -7.06 9.59
C ASP A 141 -19.87 -7.43 11.06
N ASP A 142 -20.47 -6.52 11.83
CA ASP A 142 -20.88 -6.79 13.22
C ASP A 142 -22.15 -7.64 13.33
N ASN A 143 -22.81 -7.92 12.20
CA ASN A 143 -24.10 -8.59 12.13
C ASN A 143 -25.21 -7.84 12.90
N GLN A 144 -25.08 -6.52 13.06
CA GLN A 144 -26.13 -5.68 13.66
C GLN A 144 -27.27 -5.45 12.67
N ALA A 145 -28.47 -5.24 13.22
CA ALA A 145 -29.70 -5.09 12.43
C ALA A 145 -29.70 -3.87 11.48
N GLU A 146 -28.82 -2.89 11.73
CA GLU A 146 -28.66 -1.69 10.92
C GLU A 146 -27.93 -1.96 9.59
N GLY A 147 -27.21 -3.10 9.53
CA GLY A 147 -26.44 -3.50 8.36
C GLY A 147 -25.29 -2.55 8.05
N GLU A 148 -24.74 -1.89 9.07
CA GLU A 148 -23.49 -1.13 8.98
C GLU A 148 -22.31 -2.11 8.88
N VAL A 149 -21.33 -1.76 8.07
CA VAL A 149 -20.10 -2.56 7.90
C VAL A 149 -18.92 -1.59 7.75
N TRP A 150 -17.71 -2.01 8.10
CA TRP A 150 -16.56 -1.08 8.14
C TRP A 150 -15.37 -1.57 7.35
N ALA A 151 -14.89 -0.73 6.45
CA ALA A 151 -13.65 -1.01 5.74
C ALA A 151 -12.45 -0.50 6.56
N THR A 152 -11.66 -1.42 7.12
CA THR A 152 -10.39 -1.10 7.79
C THR A 152 -9.36 -0.63 6.77
N GLY A 153 -8.75 0.53 7.00
CA GLY A 153 -7.89 1.24 6.05
C GLY A 153 -8.66 1.90 4.90
N GLY A 154 -10.00 1.92 4.96
CA GLY A 154 -10.84 2.48 3.94
C GLY A 154 -11.04 1.57 2.72
N ALA A 155 -11.42 2.14 1.58
CA ALA A 155 -11.67 1.39 0.36
C ALA A 155 -11.10 2.07 -0.87
N GLN A 156 -10.39 1.32 -1.70
CA GLN A 156 -9.63 1.88 -2.82
C GLN A 156 -10.55 2.29 -3.96
N MET A 157 -10.19 3.32 -4.74
CA MET A 157 -11.00 3.74 -5.89
C MET A 157 -11.18 2.60 -6.90
N ARG A 158 -10.17 1.74 -7.08
CA ARG A 158 -10.25 0.55 -7.95
C ARG A 158 -11.22 -0.55 -7.47
N GLN A 159 -11.69 -0.47 -6.21
CA GLN A 159 -12.69 -1.37 -5.62
C GLN A 159 -14.13 -0.84 -5.80
N VAL A 160 -14.27 0.45 -6.10
CA VAL A 160 -15.57 1.09 -6.38
C VAL A 160 -16.01 0.72 -7.79
N TRP A 161 -17.12 -0.01 -7.92
CA TRP A 161 -17.60 -0.45 -9.23
C TRP A 161 -18.32 0.65 -10.00
N ARG A 162 -19.19 1.39 -9.31
CA ARG A 162 -20.02 2.43 -9.91
C ARG A 162 -20.53 3.39 -8.84
N TYR A 163 -21.00 4.56 -9.28
CA TYR A 163 -21.56 5.58 -8.42
C TYR A 163 -22.73 6.31 -9.09
N ARG A 164 -23.62 6.89 -8.30
CA ARG A 164 -24.72 7.74 -8.78
C ARG A 164 -24.96 8.91 -7.84
N ARG A 165 -25.63 9.95 -8.33
CA ARG A 165 -26.13 11.02 -7.45
C ARG A 165 -27.16 10.44 -6.47
N ASN A 166 -27.12 10.90 -5.23
CA ASN A 166 -28.12 10.57 -4.22
C ASN A 166 -29.42 11.38 -4.42
N ILE A 167 -29.98 11.26 -5.62
CA ILE A 167 -31.25 11.88 -6.02
C ILE A 167 -32.08 10.77 -6.67
N PRO A 168 -33.36 10.60 -6.27
CA PRO A 168 -34.22 9.56 -6.81
C PRO A 168 -34.19 9.49 -8.34
N GLY A 169 -33.99 8.30 -8.90
CA GLY A 169 -33.96 8.05 -10.34
C GLY A 169 -32.64 8.39 -11.05
N SER A 170 -31.61 8.85 -10.33
CA SER A 170 -30.30 9.12 -10.95
C SER A 170 -29.67 7.82 -11.49
N PRO A 171 -29.16 7.82 -12.73
CA PRO A 171 -28.53 6.64 -13.31
C PRO A 171 -27.18 6.34 -12.64
N TRP A 172 -26.83 5.06 -12.62
CA TRP A 172 -25.49 4.61 -12.25
C TRP A 172 -24.47 4.92 -13.34
N ILE A 173 -23.31 5.40 -12.92
CA ILE A 173 -22.15 5.68 -13.76
C ILE A 173 -21.09 4.64 -13.42
N GLU A 174 -20.63 3.87 -14.41
CA GLU A 174 -19.53 2.91 -14.22
C GLU A 174 -18.23 3.67 -13.89
N ASN A 175 -17.51 3.18 -12.89
CA ASN A 175 -16.20 3.72 -12.56
C ASN A 175 -15.15 3.18 -13.55
N PRO A 176 -14.50 4.04 -14.37
CA PRO A 176 -13.47 3.59 -15.31
C PRO A 176 -12.23 2.99 -14.63
N ASP A 177 -12.01 3.28 -13.34
CA ASP A 177 -10.85 2.80 -12.58
C ASP A 177 -11.11 1.47 -11.87
N PHE A 178 -12.33 0.92 -11.95
CA PHE A 178 -12.66 -0.36 -11.32
C PHE A 178 -11.80 -1.49 -11.91
N ASP A 179 -10.98 -2.12 -11.07
CA ASP A 179 -10.11 -3.20 -11.49
C ASP A 179 -10.91 -4.51 -11.57
N ARG A 180 -11.49 -4.75 -12.75
CA ARG A 180 -12.27 -5.96 -13.02
C ARG A 180 -11.46 -7.25 -12.86
N ASN A 181 -10.15 -7.21 -13.11
CA ASN A 181 -9.31 -8.39 -12.94
C ASN A 181 -9.11 -8.72 -11.46
N ALA A 182 -9.15 -7.70 -10.60
CA ALA A 182 -9.06 -7.87 -9.16
C ALA A 182 -10.39 -8.24 -8.52
N PHE A 183 -11.41 -7.43 -8.80
CA PHE A 183 -12.68 -7.39 -8.07
C PHE A 183 -13.86 -7.94 -8.86
N ASP A 184 -13.66 -8.49 -10.06
CA ASP A 184 -14.72 -9.14 -10.85
C ASP A 184 -14.23 -10.45 -11.50
N ASN A 185 -13.15 -11.02 -10.96
CA ASN A 185 -12.58 -12.27 -11.44
C ASN A 185 -13.35 -13.44 -10.81
N PRO A 186 -13.97 -14.33 -11.62
CA PRO A 186 -14.68 -15.49 -11.10
C PRO A 186 -13.81 -16.40 -10.21
N ALA A 187 -12.49 -16.42 -10.42
CA ALA A 187 -11.55 -17.18 -9.59
C ALA A 187 -11.42 -16.65 -8.16
N ASN A 188 -11.77 -15.38 -7.94
CA ASN A 188 -11.69 -14.70 -6.64
C ASN A 188 -13.08 -14.56 -5.99
N ARG A 189 -14.14 -15.14 -6.56
CA ARG A 189 -15.52 -14.95 -6.08
C ARG A 189 -15.71 -15.36 -4.63
N ASP A 190 -15.03 -16.42 -4.20
CA ASP A 190 -15.08 -16.90 -2.82
C ASP A 190 -14.43 -15.93 -1.83
N LEU A 191 -13.69 -14.93 -2.31
CA LEU A 191 -13.10 -13.86 -1.50
C LEU A 191 -13.98 -12.60 -1.44
N TYR A 192 -15.07 -12.53 -2.18
CA TYR A 192 -15.96 -11.36 -2.22
C TYR A 192 -17.03 -11.43 -1.14
N HIS A 193 -16.59 -11.44 0.11
CA HIS A 193 -17.45 -11.47 1.28
C HIS A 193 -16.93 -10.53 2.36
N LEU A 194 -17.84 -10.12 3.23
CA LEU A 194 -17.55 -9.44 4.47
C LEU A 194 -16.95 -10.43 5.46
N THR A 195 -16.07 -9.97 6.33
CA THR A 195 -15.58 -10.77 7.47
C THR A 195 -16.50 -10.51 8.66
N PRO A 196 -17.29 -11.50 9.11
CA PRO A 196 -18.04 -11.37 10.35
C PRO A 196 -17.06 -11.08 11.49
N ILE A 197 -17.33 -10.05 12.28
CA ILE A 197 -16.51 -9.74 13.45
C ILE A 197 -16.47 -10.93 14.41
N ALA A 198 -17.58 -11.68 14.52
CA ALA A 198 -17.63 -12.91 15.31
C ALA A 198 -16.54 -13.92 14.90
N ASP A 199 -16.23 -14.06 13.60
CA ASP A 199 -15.20 -15.00 13.10
C ASP A 199 -13.78 -14.59 13.53
N LEU A 200 -13.58 -13.33 13.93
CA LEU A 200 -12.33 -12.89 14.53
C LEU A 200 -12.18 -13.36 15.99
N TYR A 201 -13.30 -13.66 16.67
CA TYR A 201 -13.37 -13.97 18.10
C TYR A 201 -13.69 -15.44 18.44
N THR A 202 -14.07 -16.28 17.48
CA THR A 202 -14.64 -17.64 17.71
C THR A 202 -13.71 -18.73 18.27
N ASP A 203 -12.54 -18.42 18.85
CA ASP A 203 -11.72 -19.42 19.56
C ASP A 203 -11.95 -19.44 21.09
N ARG A 204 -12.89 -18.63 21.61
CA ARG A 204 -13.34 -18.71 23.00
C ARG A 204 -14.87 -18.83 23.08
N ASN A 205 -15.32 -19.91 23.73
CA ASN A 205 -16.71 -20.13 24.16
C ASN A 205 -17.09 -19.16 25.29
N GLN A 206 -17.18 -17.86 25.02
CA GLN A 206 -17.87 -16.93 25.92
C GLN A 206 -18.77 -16.02 25.07
N ASP A 207 -20.07 -16.12 25.31
CA ASP A 207 -21.06 -15.16 24.84
C ASP A 207 -20.70 -13.81 25.46
N ILE A 208 -20.08 -12.92 24.68
CA ILE A 208 -19.82 -11.54 25.12
C ILE A 208 -21.14 -10.78 24.99
N ASP A 209 -21.78 -10.51 26.12
CA ASP A 209 -22.93 -9.62 26.19
C ASP A 209 -22.44 -8.17 26.07
N TRP A 210 -22.62 -7.59 24.88
CA TRP A 210 -22.22 -6.22 24.58
C TRP A 210 -23.04 -5.17 25.36
N ASP A 211 -24.24 -5.51 25.84
CA ASP A 211 -25.02 -4.63 26.71
C ASP A 211 -24.46 -4.58 28.14
N GLU A 212 -23.72 -5.61 28.56
CA GLU A 212 -23.01 -5.65 29.86
C GLU A 212 -21.67 -4.88 29.82
N LEU A 213 -21.09 -4.67 28.63
CA LEU A 213 -19.92 -3.80 28.39
C LEU A 213 -20.27 -2.32 28.29
N ARG A 214 -21.57 -1.99 28.22
CA ARG A 214 -22.07 -0.61 28.23
C ARG A 214 -22.19 -0.12 29.69
N LEU A 215 -21.06 -0.03 30.38
CA LEU A 215 -21.02 0.43 31.77
C LEU A 215 -21.19 1.95 31.85
N ASP A 216 -21.99 2.39 32.83
CA ASP A 216 -21.97 3.75 33.36
C ASP A 216 -20.52 4.13 33.71
N GLU A 217 -20.10 5.33 33.27
CA GLU A 217 -18.74 5.85 33.23
C GLU A 217 -18.00 5.85 34.59
N ASP A 218 -18.70 5.56 35.69
CA ASP A 218 -18.21 5.60 37.07
C ASP A 218 -17.80 4.22 37.64
N GLN A 219 -17.93 3.10 36.92
CA GLN A 219 -17.63 1.73 37.44
C GLN A 219 -16.88 0.79 36.48
N ALA A 220 -15.98 1.29 35.64
CA ALA A 220 -15.08 0.42 34.90
C ALA A 220 -14.05 -0.25 35.85
N ASP A 221 -14.23 -1.53 36.17
CA ASP A 221 -13.22 -2.36 36.86
C ASP A 221 -12.13 -2.78 35.86
N ASP A 222 -10.86 -2.68 36.26
CA ASP A 222 -9.64 -2.84 35.42
C ASP A 222 -9.55 -4.22 34.74
N SER A 223 -10.33 -5.20 35.20
CA SER A 223 -10.39 -6.57 34.69
C SER A 223 -11.07 -6.70 33.32
N ASN A 224 -12.02 -5.82 32.97
CA ASN A 224 -12.74 -5.87 31.69
C ASN A 224 -11.95 -5.23 30.53
N LEU A 225 -11.11 -4.24 30.82
CA LEU A 225 -10.23 -3.58 29.85
C LEU A 225 -9.14 -4.53 29.32
N ILE A 226 -8.64 -5.44 30.17
CA ILE A 226 -7.58 -6.41 29.82
C ILE A 226 -8.13 -7.56 28.96
N ASN A 227 -9.37 -8.01 29.19
CA ASN A 227 -10.03 -8.98 28.32
C ASN A 227 -10.32 -8.37 26.94
N LEU A 228 -10.80 -7.12 26.91
CA LEU A 228 -10.98 -6.37 25.67
C LEU A 228 -9.65 -6.22 24.92
N MET A 229 -8.54 -5.91 25.61
CA MET A 229 -7.21 -5.77 25.01
C MET A 229 -6.61 -7.09 24.54
N THR A 230 -6.83 -8.20 25.25
CA THR A 230 -6.32 -9.50 24.85
C THR A 230 -7.05 -10.00 23.60
N ASP A 231 -8.37 -9.86 23.56
CA ASP A 231 -9.16 -10.21 22.37
C ASP A 231 -8.92 -9.22 21.21
N TRP A 232 -8.59 -7.96 21.52
CA TRP A 232 -8.11 -6.94 20.58
C TRP A 232 -6.76 -7.28 19.94
N MET A 233 -5.75 -7.74 20.70
CA MET A 233 -4.45 -8.14 20.14
C MET A 233 -4.54 -9.37 19.23
N TYR A 234 -5.28 -10.41 19.64
CA TYR A 234 -5.42 -11.63 18.85
C TYR A 234 -6.34 -11.47 17.63
N GLY A 235 -7.41 -10.67 17.74
CA GLY A 235 -8.27 -10.33 16.61
C GLY A 235 -7.54 -9.55 15.52
N GLN A 236 -6.62 -8.65 15.90
CA GLN A 236 -5.85 -7.84 14.95
C GLN A 236 -4.72 -8.59 14.24
N GLU A 237 -3.98 -9.47 14.91
CA GLU A 237 -3.02 -10.35 14.23
C GLU A 237 -3.71 -11.29 13.24
N ARG A 238 -4.91 -11.80 13.58
CA ARG A 238 -5.73 -12.62 12.68
C ARG A 238 -6.29 -11.82 11.50
N LEU A 239 -6.77 -10.60 11.72
CA LEU A 239 -7.16 -9.65 10.67
C LEU A 239 -6.02 -9.48 9.67
N MET A 240 -4.81 -9.19 10.16
CA MET A 240 -3.63 -8.99 9.30
C MET A 240 -3.17 -10.28 8.61
N ALA A 241 -3.29 -11.44 9.27
CA ALA A 241 -3.02 -12.73 8.65
C ALA A 241 -4.03 -13.10 7.56
N LEU A 242 -5.31 -12.72 7.72
CA LEU A 242 -6.35 -12.87 6.70
C LEU A 242 -6.10 -11.94 5.51
N PHE A 243 -5.65 -10.70 5.74
CA PHE A 243 -5.34 -9.74 4.68
C PHE A 243 -4.08 -10.10 3.90
N ASN A 244 -3.01 -10.51 4.57
CA ASN A 244 -1.71 -10.74 3.95
C ASN A 244 -1.55 -12.11 3.26
N ASN A 245 -2.32 -13.14 3.63
CA ASN A 245 -2.12 -14.50 3.11
C ASN A 245 -3.13 -14.93 2.03
N ARG A 246 -4.22 -14.19 1.80
CA ARG A 246 -5.28 -14.59 0.85
C ARG A 246 -5.54 -13.63 -0.29
N TRP A 247 -5.06 -12.38 -0.23
CA TRP A 247 -5.34 -11.38 -1.25
C TRP A 247 -4.09 -10.99 -2.06
N PRO A 248 -4.12 -11.06 -3.41
CA PRO A 248 -2.97 -10.75 -4.25
C PRO A 248 -2.82 -9.25 -4.57
N PHE A 249 -3.27 -8.34 -3.69
CA PHE A 249 -3.31 -6.90 -3.98
C PHE A 249 -2.73 -6.05 -2.86
N ASP A 250 -2.02 -5.00 -3.27
CA ASP A 250 -1.44 -3.99 -2.39
C ASP A 250 -2.55 -3.15 -1.74
N PHE A 251 -2.88 -3.46 -0.49
CA PHE A 251 -3.43 -2.46 0.42
C PHE A 251 -2.25 -1.63 0.95
N PRO A 252 -2.43 -0.31 1.18
CA PRO A 252 -1.42 0.44 1.91
C PRO A 252 -1.12 -0.33 3.20
N ALA A 253 0.15 -0.65 3.44
CA ALA A 253 0.57 -1.40 4.60
C ALA A 253 0.19 -0.61 5.86
N VAL A 254 -0.93 -0.96 6.47
CA VAL A 254 -1.37 -0.34 7.71
C VAL A 254 -0.42 -0.83 8.80
N GLN A 255 0.51 0.03 9.20
CA GLN A 255 1.42 -0.24 10.31
C GLN A 255 0.66 0.06 11.60
N ILE A 256 0.39 -0.94 12.43
CA ILE A 256 -0.23 -0.69 13.73
C ILE A 256 0.90 -0.26 14.69
N PRO A 257 0.77 0.88 15.38
CA PRO A 257 1.79 1.34 16.32
C PRO A 257 1.78 0.47 17.56
N ILE A 258 2.98 0.22 18.09
CA ILE A 258 3.14 -0.41 19.40
C ILE A 258 2.63 0.60 20.45
N PRO A 259 1.89 0.16 21.49
CA PRO A 259 1.51 1.02 22.62
C PRO A 259 2.74 1.77 23.18
N HIS A 260 2.55 3.00 23.65
CA HIS A 260 3.66 3.83 24.12
C HIS A 260 4.34 3.18 25.34
N GLN A 261 5.61 3.51 25.60
CA GLN A 261 6.37 2.93 26.72
C GLN A 261 5.70 3.22 28.08
N ASP A 262 4.95 4.32 28.19
CA ASP A 262 4.21 4.69 29.38
C ASP A 262 2.98 3.79 29.62
N ASP A 263 2.34 3.32 28.55
CA ASP A 263 1.28 2.32 28.61
C ASP A 263 1.87 0.99 29.09
N LEU A 264 3.03 0.61 28.56
CA LEU A 264 3.79 -0.59 28.98
C LEU A 264 4.27 -0.52 30.44
N LEU A 265 4.61 0.67 30.94
CA LEU A 265 5.05 0.92 32.33
C LEU A 265 3.91 0.75 33.34
N HIS A 266 2.67 1.02 32.95
CA HIS A 266 1.49 0.73 33.77
C HIS A 266 1.38 -0.78 34.05
N TYR A 267 1.61 -1.64 33.06
CA TYR A 267 1.56 -3.11 33.19
C TYR A 267 2.75 -3.70 33.96
N LEU A 268 3.93 -3.08 33.89
CA LEU A 268 5.12 -3.54 34.65
C LEU A 268 5.03 -3.31 36.16
N ASN A 269 4.08 -2.48 36.61
CA ASN A 269 3.84 -2.22 38.02
C ASN A 269 2.82 -3.17 38.66
N MET A 270 2.22 -4.09 37.90
CA MET A 270 1.36 -5.15 38.44
C MET A 270 2.19 -6.20 39.18
N ASP A 271 1.67 -6.72 40.30
CA ASP A 271 2.43 -7.69 41.09
C ASP A 271 2.42 -9.10 40.48
N LEU A 272 3.40 -9.91 40.90
CA LEU A 272 3.61 -11.28 40.39
C LEU A 272 2.49 -12.25 40.80
N ALA A 273 1.69 -11.92 41.82
CA ALA A 273 0.55 -12.74 42.24
C ALA A 273 -0.61 -12.58 41.25
N THR A 274 -0.81 -11.36 40.76
CA THR A 274 -1.77 -10.99 39.71
C THR A 274 -1.38 -11.66 38.40
N LEU A 275 -0.11 -11.57 37.97
CA LEU A 275 0.38 -12.23 36.74
C LEU A 275 0.28 -13.78 36.77
N ASN A 276 0.42 -14.41 37.93
CA ASN A 276 0.37 -15.88 38.05
C ASN A 276 -1.06 -16.46 38.06
N GLN A 277 -2.10 -15.68 38.34
CA GLN A 277 -3.49 -16.14 38.21
C GLN A 277 -3.90 -16.41 36.75
N PHE A 278 -3.17 -15.87 35.76
CA PHE A 278 -3.52 -15.93 34.34
C PHE A 278 -2.91 -17.11 33.55
N GLY A 279 -2.18 -18.02 34.20
CA GLY A 279 -1.95 -19.39 33.72
C GLY A 279 -1.39 -19.63 32.31
N SER A 280 -0.77 -18.65 31.63
CA SER A 280 -0.25 -18.82 30.26
C SER A 280 1.29 -18.74 30.17
N PRO A 281 1.98 -19.81 29.70
CA PRO A 281 3.42 -19.80 29.41
C PRO A 281 3.86 -18.77 28.36
N ASP A 282 2.95 -18.29 27.52
CA ASP A 282 3.25 -17.48 26.34
C ASP A 282 3.32 -15.97 26.66
N MET A 283 2.62 -15.51 27.70
CA MET A 283 2.73 -14.12 28.19
C MET A 283 4.16 -13.83 28.67
N LEU A 284 4.80 -14.84 29.27
CA LEU A 284 6.20 -14.77 29.69
C LEU A 284 7.16 -14.69 28.50
N ALA A 285 6.80 -15.21 27.32
CA ALA A 285 7.60 -15.13 26.09
C ALA A 285 7.53 -13.73 25.45
N VAL A 286 6.35 -13.12 25.43
CA VAL A 286 6.13 -11.74 24.96
C VAL A 286 6.85 -10.74 25.87
N VAL A 287 6.74 -10.89 27.19
CA VAL A 287 7.49 -10.06 28.16
C VAL A 287 9.00 -10.24 27.99
N ARG A 288 9.48 -11.47 27.72
CA ARG A 288 10.91 -11.72 27.44
C ARG A 288 11.39 -11.04 26.15
N GLN A 289 10.56 -11.02 25.12
CA GLN A 289 10.87 -10.39 23.84
C GLN A 289 10.89 -8.86 23.96
N ALA A 290 9.92 -8.27 24.69
CA ALA A 290 9.89 -6.84 24.99
C ALA A 290 11.07 -6.39 25.85
N LEU A 291 11.47 -7.20 26.85
CA LEU A 291 12.65 -6.93 27.68
C LEU A 291 13.98 -7.07 26.92
N GLY A 292 13.99 -7.81 25.80
CA GLY A 292 15.15 -7.94 24.91
C GLY A 292 15.43 -6.71 24.04
N LEU A 293 14.49 -5.75 23.95
CA LEU A 293 14.56 -4.58 23.08
C LEU A 293 14.88 -3.26 23.81
N ALA A 294 14.96 -3.24 25.15
CA ALA A 294 15.38 -2.06 25.88
C ALA A 294 16.91 -1.81 25.71
N PRO A 295 17.35 -0.66 25.18
CA PRO A 295 18.77 -0.42 24.91
C PRO A 295 19.57 -0.38 26.22
N ALA A 296 20.81 -0.86 26.13
CA ALA A 296 21.81 -0.89 27.18
C ALA A 296 22.24 0.52 27.63
N ALA A 297 21.35 1.26 28.30
CA ALA A 297 21.71 2.42 29.09
C ALA A 297 21.94 1.99 30.55
N GLY A 298 23.20 1.66 30.88
CA GLY A 298 23.68 1.70 32.27
C GLY A 298 24.13 0.39 32.92
N CYS A 299 24.12 -0.76 32.23
CA CYS A 299 24.58 -2.04 32.80
C CYS A 299 25.92 -2.53 32.24
N SER A 300 26.79 -1.64 31.76
CA SER A 300 28.12 -1.99 31.21
C SER A 300 29.26 -1.40 32.03
N SER A 301 29.45 -1.87 33.27
CA SER A 301 30.76 -1.80 33.94
C SER A 301 30.82 -2.77 35.12
N GLY A 302 31.53 -3.89 34.92
CA GLY A 302 31.99 -4.74 36.03
C GLY A 302 31.71 -6.23 35.90
N LEU A 303 32.30 -6.89 34.89
CA LEU A 303 32.60 -8.32 34.99
C LEU A 303 34.08 -8.54 34.61
N PRO A 304 34.95 -8.95 35.55
CA PRO A 304 36.35 -9.21 35.27
C PRO A 304 36.51 -10.62 34.67
N GLY A 305 36.85 -10.67 33.38
CA GLY A 305 37.43 -11.85 32.75
C GLY A 305 38.95 -11.82 32.86
N SER A 306 39.51 -12.66 33.73
CA SER A 306 40.77 -13.41 33.55
C SER A 306 41.35 -13.80 34.90
N TRP A 307 41.60 -15.09 35.08
CA TRP A 307 42.41 -15.60 36.18
C TRP A 307 43.88 -15.25 35.89
N GLY A 308 44.39 -14.24 36.60
CA GLY A 308 45.80 -13.86 36.63
C GLY A 308 46.10 -13.20 37.98
N LYS A 309 47.20 -13.62 38.62
CA LYS A 309 47.55 -13.37 40.03
C LYS A 309 47.63 -11.87 40.42
N ARG A 310 47.16 -11.60 41.66
CA ARG A 310 47.50 -10.49 42.59
C ARG A 310 47.41 -9.05 42.07
N GLN A 311 46.45 -8.29 42.58
CA GLN A 311 46.69 -7.16 43.49
C GLN A 311 45.39 -6.70 44.16
N ALA A 312 45.53 -6.20 45.38
CA ALA A 312 44.45 -5.80 46.28
C ALA A 312 43.91 -4.39 45.96
N SER A 313 42.78 -4.09 46.61
CA SER A 313 42.14 -2.77 46.84
C SER A 313 41.43 -2.07 45.67
N ALA A 314 40.11 -2.27 45.58
CA ALA A 314 39.12 -1.22 45.29
C ALA A 314 37.72 -1.68 45.75
N GLU A 315 37.03 -0.90 46.58
CA GLU A 315 35.61 -1.10 46.94
C GLU A 315 34.68 -0.67 45.78
N PRO A 316 33.62 -1.43 45.44
CA PRO A 316 32.64 -0.99 44.45
C PRO A 316 31.53 -0.11 45.09
N ALA A 317 31.20 0.97 44.38
CA ALA A 317 30.19 1.96 44.76
C ALA A 317 28.78 1.36 44.90
N LYS A 318 28.12 1.65 46.02
CA LYS A 318 26.72 1.27 46.32
C LYS A 318 25.75 2.27 45.67
N GLY A 319 25.31 1.99 44.45
CA GLY A 319 24.19 2.69 43.81
C GLY A 319 22.86 1.90 43.92
N PRO A 320 21.71 2.58 44.14
CA PRO A 320 20.40 1.94 44.38
C PRO A 320 19.82 1.14 43.19
N GLY A 321 20.37 1.28 41.98
CA GLY A 321 19.96 0.52 40.79
C GLY A 321 20.45 -0.93 40.74
N SER A 322 21.55 -1.26 41.42
CA SER A 322 22.17 -2.59 41.34
C SER A 322 21.35 -3.69 42.04
N LYS A 323 20.60 -3.33 43.09
CA LYS A 323 19.76 -4.26 43.86
C LYS A 323 18.55 -4.73 43.06
N LYS A 324 17.91 -3.85 42.29
CA LYS A 324 16.73 -4.17 41.46
C LYS A 324 17.08 -5.13 40.31
N CYS A 325 18.21 -4.93 39.63
CA CYS A 325 18.70 -5.87 38.61
C CYS A 325 19.06 -7.24 39.20
N LEU A 326 19.69 -7.27 40.38
CA LEU A 326 20.06 -8.51 41.05
C LEU A 326 18.82 -9.32 41.50
N ASP A 327 17.77 -8.64 41.95
CA ASP A 327 16.52 -9.28 42.36
C ASP A 327 15.74 -9.82 41.16
N LEU A 328 15.70 -9.10 40.03
CA LEU A 328 15.12 -9.60 38.76
C LEU A 328 15.87 -10.84 38.24
N TYR A 329 17.20 -10.83 38.30
CA TYR A 329 18.02 -11.98 37.90
C TYR A 329 17.80 -13.22 38.80
N ARG A 330 17.56 -13.02 40.10
CA ARG A 330 17.22 -14.11 41.04
C ARG A 330 15.84 -14.71 40.76
N ILE A 331 14.87 -13.90 40.35
CA ILE A 331 13.52 -14.34 39.98
C ILE A 331 13.58 -15.21 38.72
N ILE A 332 14.26 -14.75 37.66
CA ILE A 332 14.45 -15.50 36.41
C ILE A 332 15.17 -16.83 36.66
N ARG A 333 16.21 -16.83 37.51
CA ARG A 333 16.98 -18.05 37.83
C ARG A 333 16.19 -19.07 38.66
N ARG A 334 15.19 -18.66 39.44
CA ARG A 334 14.28 -19.58 40.15
C ARG A 334 13.29 -20.23 39.20
N ALA A 335 12.73 -19.47 38.25
CA ALA A 335 11.81 -20.00 37.24
C ALA A 335 12.47 -21.10 36.36
N LEU A 336 13.75 -20.95 36.03
CA LEU A 336 14.48 -21.89 35.19
C LEU A 336 14.85 -23.22 35.87
N ARG A 337 14.83 -23.31 37.22
CA ARG A 337 15.13 -24.56 37.94
C ARG A 337 13.90 -25.45 38.16
N GLY A 338 12.70 -24.96 37.87
CA GLY A 338 11.45 -25.71 38.09
C GLY A 338 11.02 -26.63 36.96
N ALA A 339 11.66 -26.57 35.78
CA ALA A 339 11.23 -27.32 34.61
C ALA A 339 12.16 -28.52 34.33
N HIS A 340 11.83 -29.68 34.89
CA HIS A 340 12.34 -30.97 34.42
C HIS A 340 11.21 -31.73 33.69
N PRO A 341 11.36 -32.06 32.39
CA PRO A 341 10.45 -32.98 31.73
C PRO A 341 10.84 -34.44 31.99
N GLY A 342 9.85 -35.22 32.40
CA GLY A 342 9.93 -36.67 32.64
C GLY A 342 10.08 -37.50 31.36
N LYS A 343 10.50 -38.74 31.57
CA LYS A 343 10.82 -39.77 30.58
C LYS A 343 9.65 -40.10 29.64
N SER A 344 9.96 -40.28 28.36
CA SER A 344 9.03 -40.77 27.32
C SER A 344 9.21 -42.29 27.10
N PRO A 345 8.13 -43.09 26.92
CA PRO A 345 8.23 -44.52 26.63
C PRO A 345 8.12 -44.88 25.14
N ALA A 346 8.87 -45.95 24.82
CA ALA A 346 8.87 -46.94 23.74
C ALA A 346 8.02 -46.81 22.44
N LYS A 347 8.70 -47.19 21.34
CA LYS A 347 8.24 -47.46 19.95
C LYS A 347 7.23 -48.62 19.83
N PRO A 348 6.42 -48.59 18.76
CA PRO A 348 6.41 -49.66 17.74
C PRO A 348 6.45 -49.04 16.32
N GLY A 349 6.68 -49.68 15.17
CA GLY A 349 6.68 -51.07 14.72
C GLY A 349 6.30 -51.06 13.22
N LYS A 350 7.17 -51.63 12.38
CA LYS A 350 7.19 -51.89 10.91
C LYS A 350 5.97 -51.62 9.98
N LYS A 351 6.35 -51.15 8.78
CA LYS A 351 5.70 -51.06 7.44
C LYS A 351 4.63 -52.11 7.07
N PRO A 352 3.76 -51.73 6.10
CA PRO A 352 3.56 -52.54 4.90
C PRO A 352 3.83 -51.77 3.58
N THR A 353 4.36 -52.52 2.63
CA THR A 353 4.69 -52.20 1.24
C THR A 353 3.46 -52.18 0.33
N THR A 354 3.32 -51.15 -0.50
CA THR A 354 2.32 -51.05 -1.59
C THR A 354 2.98 -51.36 -2.94
N PRO A 355 2.30 -52.04 -3.89
CA PRO A 355 2.91 -52.51 -5.13
C PRO A 355 2.93 -51.46 -6.24
N ALA A 356 3.97 -51.54 -7.06
CA ALA A 356 4.26 -50.71 -8.21
C ALA A 356 3.17 -50.78 -9.31
N LYS A 357 2.74 -49.61 -9.78
CA LYS A 357 1.82 -49.46 -10.92
C LYS A 357 2.62 -49.19 -12.20
N LYS A 358 2.33 -49.98 -13.23
CA LYS A 358 2.94 -49.98 -14.59
C LYS A 358 2.77 -48.63 -15.32
N PRO A 359 3.69 -48.23 -16.22
CA PRO A 359 3.58 -47.00 -16.99
C PRO A 359 2.60 -47.16 -18.17
N ALA A 360 1.71 -46.19 -18.36
CA ALA A 360 0.84 -46.10 -19.52
C ALA A 360 1.53 -45.34 -20.68
N THR A 361 1.32 -45.86 -21.88
CA THR A 361 1.81 -45.40 -23.18
C THR A 361 1.28 -44.00 -23.56
N PRO A 362 2.07 -43.14 -24.23
CA PRO A 362 1.66 -41.76 -24.55
C PRO A 362 0.62 -41.69 -25.68
N ALA A 363 -0.44 -40.91 -25.44
CA ALA A 363 -1.46 -40.58 -26.42
C ALA A 363 -0.94 -39.58 -27.48
N LYS A 364 -1.30 -39.82 -28.74
CA LYS A 364 -0.96 -38.99 -29.91
C LYS A 364 -1.55 -37.58 -29.77
N LYS A 365 -0.70 -36.56 -29.95
CA LYS A 365 -1.06 -35.14 -30.09
C LYS A 365 -1.84 -34.91 -31.40
N PRO A 366 -2.96 -34.17 -31.40
CA PRO A 366 -3.59 -33.69 -32.62
C PRO A 366 -2.78 -32.54 -33.22
N THR A 367 -2.40 -32.68 -34.48
CA THR A 367 -1.75 -31.64 -35.29
C THR A 367 -2.78 -30.63 -35.79
N THR A 368 -3.02 -29.57 -35.02
CA THR A 368 -3.70 -28.36 -35.52
C THR A 368 -2.70 -27.47 -36.25
N LYS A 369 -2.94 -27.22 -37.54
CA LYS A 369 -2.20 -26.26 -38.37
C LYS A 369 -2.19 -24.87 -37.70
N PRO A 370 -1.05 -24.19 -37.57
CA PRO A 370 -1.00 -22.82 -37.06
C PRO A 370 -1.71 -21.89 -38.04
N LYS A 371 -2.67 -21.08 -37.54
CA LYS A 371 -3.11 -19.87 -38.22
C LYS A 371 -1.91 -18.95 -38.43
N PRO A 372 -1.85 -18.14 -39.52
CA PRO A 372 -0.83 -17.12 -39.69
C PRO A 372 -0.91 -16.17 -38.49
N GLY A 373 0.06 -16.29 -37.58
CA GLY A 373 0.11 -15.51 -36.36
C GLY A 373 0.40 -14.07 -36.71
N LYS A 374 -0.24 -13.14 -35.98
CA LYS A 374 0.25 -11.76 -35.82
C LYS A 374 1.77 -11.82 -35.68
N ASP A 375 2.49 -11.22 -36.62
CA ASP A 375 3.94 -11.11 -36.55
C ASP A 375 4.30 -10.56 -35.18
N ALA A 376 4.92 -11.40 -34.36
CA ALA A 376 5.48 -10.98 -33.08
C ALA A 376 6.40 -9.82 -33.40
N THR A 377 5.99 -8.62 -33.00
CA THR A 377 6.71 -7.37 -33.26
C THR A 377 8.09 -7.54 -32.66
N LYS A 378 9.08 -7.87 -33.51
CA LYS A 378 10.45 -8.13 -33.06
C LYS A 378 10.92 -6.92 -32.28
N SER A 379 11.33 -7.13 -31.03
CA SER A 379 12.02 -6.11 -30.26
C SER A 379 13.15 -5.53 -31.12
N PRO A 380 13.22 -4.20 -31.33
CA PRO A 380 14.27 -3.58 -32.13
C PRO A 380 15.66 -3.76 -31.51
N CYS A 381 15.71 -4.14 -30.23
CA CYS A 381 16.94 -4.49 -29.54
C CYS A 381 17.22 -5.98 -29.67
N LYS A 382 18.29 -6.33 -30.39
CA LYS A 382 18.72 -7.74 -30.49
C LYS A 382 19.81 -8.07 -29.49
N THR A 383 20.60 -7.06 -29.11
CA THR A 383 21.79 -7.22 -28.28
C THR A 383 21.86 -6.15 -27.20
N ILE A 384 22.23 -6.56 -26.00
CA ILE A 384 22.40 -5.74 -24.81
C ILE A 384 23.90 -5.48 -24.61
N ARG A 385 24.28 -4.22 -24.33
CA ARG A 385 25.66 -3.79 -24.03
C ARG A 385 25.87 -3.41 -22.56
N ASP A 386 24.82 -2.95 -21.87
CA ASP A 386 24.84 -2.66 -20.44
C ASP A 386 23.62 -3.34 -19.82
N LEU A 387 23.80 -3.92 -18.64
CA LEU A 387 22.75 -4.57 -17.89
C LEU A 387 22.84 -4.17 -16.43
N GLU A 388 21.71 -3.85 -15.82
CA GLU A 388 21.58 -3.57 -14.40
C GLU A 388 20.45 -4.43 -13.81
N PHE A 389 20.69 -4.94 -12.62
CA PHE A 389 19.71 -5.66 -11.81
C PHE A 389 19.21 -4.74 -10.69
N GLY A 390 17.90 -4.53 -10.62
CA GLY A 390 17.24 -3.80 -9.54
C GLY A 390 16.47 -4.73 -8.62
N ILE A 391 16.51 -4.44 -7.32
CA ILE A 391 15.68 -5.10 -6.30
C ILE A 391 15.24 -4.11 -5.23
N THR A 392 14.00 -4.25 -4.77
CA THR A 392 13.43 -3.51 -3.64
C THR A 392 12.78 -4.50 -2.67
N LEU A 393 13.11 -4.41 -1.38
CA LEU A 393 12.42 -5.09 -0.30
C LEU A 393 11.23 -4.24 0.17
N SER A 394 10.14 -4.89 0.59
CA SER A 394 8.98 -4.18 1.14
C SER A 394 9.38 -3.36 2.38
N LYS A 395 8.63 -2.28 2.65
CA LYS A 395 8.81 -1.44 3.84
C LYS A 395 8.20 -2.04 5.10
N ASP A 396 7.48 -3.17 5.01
CA ASP A 396 6.91 -3.82 6.19
C ASP A 396 8.05 -4.19 7.15
N TRP A 397 7.84 -3.99 8.45
CA TRP A 397 8.89 -4.11 9.47
C TRP A 397 9.64 -5.47 9.47
N THR A 398 9.01 -6.55 9.02
CA THR A 398 9.61 -7.90 8.88
C THR A 398 10.13 -8.22 7.48
N SER A 399 10.27 -7.22 6.60
CA SER A 399 10.62 -7.47 5.19
C SER A 399 12.12 -7.51 4.92
N GLY A 400 12.92 -6.98 5.86
CA GLY A 400 14.37 -7.15 5.84
C GLY A 400 14.80 -8.58 6.17
N THR A 401 16.11 -8.83 6.15
CA THR A 401 16.68 -10.12 6.55
C THR A 401 18.05 -9.94 7.18
N ASN A 402 18.44 -10.85 8.06
CA ASN A 402 19.82 -10.97 8.57
C ASN A 402 20.71 -11.85 7.67
N ASP A 403 20.21 -12.24 6.49
CA ASP A 403 20.96 -13.04 5.55
C ASP A 403 21.74 -12.16 4.56
N LYS A 404 22.72 -12.80 3.93
CA LYS A 404 23.38 -12.25 2.75
C LYS A 404 22.57 -12.60 1.51
N LEU A 405 22.06 -11.57 0.83
CA LEU A 405 21.31 -11.72 -0.41
C LEU A 405 22.24 -11.64 -1.62
N GLY A 406 21.93 -12.45 -2.63
CA GLY A 406 22.58 -12.44 -3.93
C GLY A 406 21.59 -12.76 -5.05
N ALA A 407 22.04 -12.62 -6.28
CA ALA A 407 21.28 -13.03 -7.46
C ALA A 407 22.16 -13.75 -8.48
N ILE A 408 21.48 -14.52 -9.31
CA ILE A 408 22.04 -15.25 -10.45
C ILE A 408 21.19 -14.90 -11.67
N LEU A 409 21.82 -14.33 -12.70
CA LEU A 409 21.23 -14.17 -14.03
C LEU A 409 21.79 -15.27 -14.92
N GLU A 410 20.93 -16.11 -15.49
CA GLU A 410 21.37 -17.24 -16.30
C GLU A 410 20.53 -17.42 -17.57
N GLY A 411 21.15 -17.96 -18.61
CA GLY A 411 20.50 -18.26 -19.89
C GLY A 411 21.52 -18.67 -20.96
N PRO A 412 21.15 -18.64 -22.24
CA PRO A 412 22.04 -18.99 -23.36
C PRO A 412 23.34 -18.18 -23.43
N ALA A 413 23.38 -16.98 -22.83
CA ALA A 413 24.59 -16.16 -22.78
C ALA A 413 25.60 -16.59 -21.70
N GLY A 414 25.20 -17.45 -20.76
CA GLY A 414 26.03 -17.90 -19.63
C GLY A 414 25.35 -17.67 -18.28
N LYS A 415 26.15 -17.55 -17.22
CA LYS A 415 25.71 -17.36 -15.84
C LYS A 415 26.48 -16.20 -15.19
N ALA A 416 25.77 -15.19 -14.71
CA ALA A 416 26.30 -14.10 -13.90
C ALA A 416 25.81 -14.23 -12.47
N GLU A 417 26.74 -14.46 -11.54
CA GLU A 417 26.45 -14.53 -10.10
C GLU A 417 27.09 -13.34 -9.38
N PHE A 418 26.30 -12.70 -8.51
CA PHE A 418 26.72 -11.53 -7.75
C PHE A 418 25.99 -11.43 -6.41
N GLU A 419 26.56 -10.62 -5.53
CA GLU A 419 25.99 -10.26 -4.23
C GLU A 419 25.15 -9.01 -4.36
N ILE A 420 24.02 -8.96 -3.63
CA ILE A 420 23.14 -7.81 -3.57
C ILE A 420 23.49 -6.96 -2.35
N ALA A 421 23.36 -7.55 -1.16
CA ALA A 421 23.59 -6.89 0.11
C ALA A 421 23.77 -7.92 1.23
N SER A 422 24.39 -7.47 2.31
CA SER A 422 24.50 -8.18 3.57
C SER A 422 23.53 -7.58 4.56
N GLU A 423 22.63 -8.38 5.12
CA GLU A 423 21.66 -7.96 6.14
C GLU A 423 20.80 -6.74 5.72
N PRO A 424 20.19 -6.74 4.51
CA PRO A 424 19.43 -5.59 4.05
C PRO A 424 18.18 -5.34 4.92
N PRO A 425 17.95 -4.09 5.39
CA PRO A 425 16.78 -3.75 6.17
C PRO A 425 15.50 -3.73 5.33
N ALA A 426 14.34 -3.64 5.99
CA ALA A 426 13.07 -3.35 5.31
C ALA A 426 13.17 -2.04 4.50
N GLY A 427 12.53 -1.99 3.32
CA GLY A 427 12.60 -0.86 2.40
C GLY A 427 13.92 -0.73 1.64
N PHE A 428 14.88 -1.64 1.84
CA PHE A 428 16.14 -1.64 1.09
C PHE A 428 15.89 -1.69 -0.41
N SER A 429 16.51 -0.79 -1.17
CA SER A 429 16.44 -0.74 -2.63
C SER A 429 17.82 -0.48 -3.22
N THR A 430 18.19 -1.21 -4.26
CA THR A 430 19.49 -1.05 -4.92
C THR A 430 19.44 -1.40 -6.41
N ARG A 431 20.41 -0.88 -7.18
CA ARG A 431 20.67 -1.23 -8.57
C ARG A 431 22.13 -1.63 -8.73
N ILE A 432 22.36 -2.78 -9.36
CA ILE A 432 23.69 -3.38 -9.49
C ILE A 432 24.02 -3.50 -10.97
N LYS A 433 25.05 -2.78 -11.40
CA LYS A 433 25.56 -2.88 -12.77
C LYS A 433 26.28 -4.22 -12.98
N ILE A 434 25.89 -4.95 -14.01
CA ILE A 434 26.46 -6.24 -14.37
C ILE A 434 27.53 -6.03 -15.44
N ASN A 435 28.78 -6.35 -15.11
CA ASN A 435 29.88 -6.34 -16.07
C ASN A 435 29.76 -7.53 -17.02
N LEU A 436 29.21 -7.31 -18.21
CA LEU A 436 28.95 -8.38 -19.19
C LEU A 436 30.23 -9.12 -19.60
N LYS A 437 31.33 -8.40 -19.75
CA LYS A 437 32.63 -8.99 -20.16
C LYS A 437 33.16 -9.93 -19.08
N GLU A 438 33.12 -9.51 -17.82
CA GLU A 438 33.56 -10.33 -16.69
C GLU A 438 32.64 -11.53 -16.46
N LYS A 439 31.33 -11.33 -16.50
CA LYS A 439 30.34 -12.34 -16.10
C LYS A 439 29.93 -13.30 -17.21
N PHE A 440 29.91 -12.86 -18.46
CA PHE A 440 29.50 -13.66 -19.63
C PHE A 440 30.62 -13.82 -20.67
N GLY A 441 31.80 -13.23 -20.46
CA GLY A 441 32.92 -13.32 -21.39
C GLY A 441 32.75 -12.49 -22.67
N LYS A 442 31.74 -11.62 -22.75
CA LYS A 442 31.42 -10.82 -23.95
C LYS A 442 31.05 -9.39 -23.59
N ASP A 443 31.45 -8.43 -24.41
CA ASP A 443 31.08 -7.02 -24.21
C ASP A 443 29.59 -6.75 -24.52
N THR A 444 28.93 -7.68 -25.24
CA THR A 444 27.49 -7.66 -25.49
C THR A 444 26.90 -9.07 -25.41
N ILE A 445 25.62 -9.17 -25.07
CA ILE A 445 24.86 -10.43 -25.05
C ILE A 445 23.56 -10.28 -25.83
N PRO A 446 22.99 -11.35 -26.42
CA PRO A 446 21.67 -11.25 -27.05
C PRO A 446 20.59 -10.98 -25.99
N ILE A 447 19.50 -10.31 -26.37
CA ILE A 447 18.39 -9.94 -25.46
C ILE A 447 17.73 -11.17 -24.82
N ASP A 448 17.68 -12.28 -25.53
CA ASP A 448 17.18 -13.58 -25.04
C ASP A 448 18.27 -14.41 -24.34
N GLY A 449 19.45 -13.81 -24.12
CA GLY A 449 20.60 -14.43 -23.46
C GLY A 449 20.40 -14.67 -21.98
N ILE A 450 19.43 -14.00 -21.35
CA ILE A 450 19.00 -14.22 -19.97
C ILE A 450 17.60 -14.82 -19.99
N LYS A 451 17.43 -15.93 -19.28
CA LYS A 451 16.18 -16.69 -19.18
C LYS A 451 15.67 -16.82 -17.76
N ASN A 452 16.53 -16.71 -16.76
CA ASN A 452 16.14 -16.78 -15.37
C ASN A 452 16.85 -15.72 -14.53
N ILE A 453 16.13 -15.20 -13.55
CA ILE A 453 16.65 -14.48 -12.38
C ILE A 453 16.46 -15.42 -11.19
N SER A 454 17.53 -15.86 -10.55
CA SER A 454 17.43 -16.60 -9.30
C SER A 454 17.91 -15.76 -8.14
N LEU A 455 17.08 -15.58 -7.12
CA LEU A 455 17.52 -14.98 -5.86
C LEU A 455 18.15 -16.04 -4.98
N THR A 456 19.19 -15.64 -4.26
CA THR A 456 19.90 -16.50 -3.33
C THR A 456 19.97 -15.87 -1.96
N SER A 457 19.85 -16.70 -0.92
CA SER A 457 20.10 -16.31 0.46
C SER A 457 21.22 -17.16 1.07
N GLN A 458 21.97 -16.58 1.99
CA GLN A 458 23.02 -17.24 2.76
C GLN A 458 23.02 -16.68 4.19
N GLY A 459 22.68 -17.52 5.16
CA GLY A 459 22.69 -17.16 6.57
C GLY A 459 24.09 -16.75 7.04
N GLN A 460 24.16 -15.64 7.78
CA GLN A 460 25.39 -15.19 8.42
C GLN A 460 25.55 -15.78 9.83
N PHE A 461 26.81 -15.93 10.27
CA PHE A 461 27.07 -16.33 11.64
C PHE A 461 26.87 -15.14 12.57
N VAL A 462 25.71 -15.07 13.20
CA VAL A 462 25.38 -14.07 14.22
C VAL A 462 25.19 -14.79 15.55
N LEU A 463 25.99 -14.44 16.56
CA LEU A 463 25.98 -15.10 17.88
C LEU A 463 24.64 -14.96 18.62
N THR A 464 23.85 -13.95 18.24
CA THR A 464 22.62 -13.53 18.92
C THR A 464 21.46 -13.23 17.96
N GLY A 465 21.57 -13.60 16.69
CA GLY A 465 20.61 -13.22 15.64
C GLY A 465 19.92 -14.40 14.97
N ASN A 466 18.71 -14.16 14.46
CA ASN A 466 17.98 -15.10 13.62
C ASN A 466 18.55 -15.03 12.20
N SER A 467 19.48 -15.92 11.86
CA SER A 467 19.83 -16.20 10.47
C SER A 467 18.74 -17.08 9.82
N ASN A 468 18.66 -17.07 8.50
CA ASN A 468 17.65 -17.80 7.70
C ASN A 468 16.22 -17.30 7.91
N ASP A 469 16.06 -16.01 8.20
CA ASP A 469 14.76 -15.37 8.33
C ASP A 469 14.07 -15.16 6.97
N ARG A 470 12.79 -14.80 7.01
CA ARG A 470 12.01 -14.49 5.81
C ARG A 470 12.24 -13.03 5.45
N PHE A 471 12.30 -12.73 4.17
CA PHE A 471 12.28 -11.36 3.65
C PHE A 471 11.21 -11.22 2.58
N LYS A 472 10.67 -10.01 2.40
CA LYS A 472 9.62 -9.74 1.42
C LYS A 472 10.18 -8.89 0.30
N VAL A 473 10.21 -9.45 -0.90
CA VAL A 473 10.63 -8.73 -2.11
C VAL A 473 9.42 -8.00 -2.69
N GLN A 474 9.52 -6.68 -2.79
CA GLN A 474 8.51 -5.82 -3.40
C GLN A 474 8.69 -5.77 -4.91
N ASP A 475 9.91 -5.49 -5.38
CA ASP A 475 10.19 -5.32 -6.81
C ASP A 475 11.46 -6.04 -7.24
N ILE A 476 11.46 -6.56 -8.47
CA ILE A 476 12.67 -6.95 -9.21
C ILE A 476 12.57 -6.37 -10.61
N THR A 477 13.63 -5.71 -11.07
CA THR A 477 13.71 -5.14 -12.42
C THR A 477 15.01 -5.51 -13.10
N LEU A 478 14.97 -5.65 -14.44
CA LEU A 478 16.18 -5.62 -15.26
C LEU A 478 16.16 -4.36 -16.13
N HIS A 479 17.27 -3.63 -16.15
CA HIS A 479 17.46 -2.50 -17.05
C HIS A 479 18.59 -2.84 -18.00
N ALA A 480 18.35 -2.69 -19.30
CA ALA A 480 19.33 -2.98 -20.33
C ALA A 480 19.50 -1.80 -21.27
N LYS A 481 20.73 -1.54 -21.72
CA LYS A 481 21.00 -0.67 -22.87
C LYS A 481 21.31 -1.53 -24.07
N CYS A 482 20.70 -1.23 -25.19
CA CYS A 482 20.96 -1.94 -26.42
C CYS A 482 22.32 -1.55 -27.01
N ALA A 483 22.96 -2.47 -27.71
CA ALA A 483 24.15 -2.17 -28.48
C ALA A 483 23.83 -1.21 -29.62
N GLU A 484 22.63 -1.36 -30.22
CA GLU A 484 22.06 -0.38 -31.12
C GLU A 484 21.80 0.95 -30.38
N PRO A 485 22.29 2.10 -30.89
CA PRO A 485 22.17 3.38 -30.19
C PRO A 485 20.72 3.77 -29.88
N GLY A 486 20.50 4.25 -28.66
CA GLY A 486 19.29 4.96 -28.26
C GLY A 486 18.12 4.09 -27.79
N TYR A 487 18.35 2.82 -27.47
CA TYR A 487 17.32 2.00 -26.82
C TYR A 487 17.75 1.57 -25.43
N ASP A 488 16.92 1.96 -24.46
CA ASP A 488 16.94 1.42 -23.11
C ASP A 488 15.71 0.52 -22.99
N LEU A 489 15.91 -0.66 -22.43
CA LEU A 489 14.87 -1.64 -22.19
C LEU A 489 14.73 -1.90 -20.71
N THR A 490 13.52 -2.23 -20.31
CA THR A 490 13.21 -2.66 -18.96
C THR A 490 12.39 -3.93 -19.00
N ASP A 491 12.81 -4.93 -18.22
CA ASP A 491 11.92 -6.00 -17.78
C ASP A 491 11.37 -5.61 -16.40
N ASN A 492 10.07 -5.30 -16.39
CA ASN A 492 9.32 -4.87 -15.21
C ASN A 492 8.24 -5.90 -14.84
N LYS A 493 8.34 -7.14 -15.33
CA LYS A 493 7.36 -8.20 -15.06
C LYS A 493 7.16 -8.47 -13.57
N TYR A 494 8.18 -8.21 -12.76
CA TYR A 494 8.20 -8.46 -11.32
C TYR A 494 8.16 -7.17 -10.49
N LEU A 495 7.55 -6.10 -11.02
CA LEU A 495 7.10 -4.97 -10.20
C LEU A 495 5.88 -5.40 -9.37
N ALA A 496 5.80 -4.89 -8.14
CA ALA A 496 4.73 -5.23 -7.17
C ALA A 496 4.59 -6.75 -6.93
N LEU A 497 5.72 -7.45 -6.85
CA LEU A 497 5.79 -8.88 -6.56
C LEU A 497 5.31 -9.19 -5.14
N ASN A 498 5.64 -8.34 -4.17
CA ASN A 498 5.22 -8.38 -2.76
C ASN A 498 5.20 -9.79 -2.11
N THR A 499 6.22 -10.60 -2.40
CA THR A 499 6.27 -12.02 -2.01
C THR A 499 7.36 -12.28 -0.97
N PHE A 500 7.02 -13.04 0.07
CA PHE A 500 8.01 -13.52 1.05
C PHE A 500 8.81 -14.70 0.52
N TYR A 501 10.13 -14.61 0.61
CA TYR A 501 11.06 -15.70 0.39
C TYR A 501 11.79 -16.06 1.68
N GLN A 502 12.29 -17.28 1.75
CA GLN A 502 13.04 -17.77 2.90
C GLN A 502 14.11 -18.75 2.45
N TYR A 503 15.19 -18.82 3.22
CA TYR A 503 16.14 -19.93 3.13
C TYR A 503 15.40 -21.28 3.29
N PRO A 504 15.61 -22.27 2.40
CA PRO A 504 14.82 -23.50 2.37
C PRO A 504 14.95 -24.37 3.63
N ASP A 505 16.09 -24.33 4.30
CA ASP A 505 16.35 -25.05 5.54
C ASP A 505 16.38 -24.10 6.75
N ALA A 506 15.32 -23.31 6.93
CA ALA A 506 15.15 -22.41 8.07
C ALA A 506 15.02 -23.18 9.40
N SER A 507 16.14 -23.74 9.84
CA SER A 507 16.30 -24.41 11.12
C SER A 507 16.66 -23.38 12.18
N LEU A 508 16.02 -23.46 13.35
CA LEU A 508 16.32 -22.65 14.54
C LEU A 508 17.72 -22.90 15.12
N VAL A 509 18.52 -23.78 14.52
CA VAL A 509 19.87 -24.07 14.98
C VAL A 509 20.83 -23.00 14.44
N PRO A 510 21.50 -22.21 15.31
CA PRO A 510 22.33 -21.04 14.94
C PRO A 510 23.61 -21.36 14.14
N PHE A 511 23.75 -22.60 13.66
CA PHE A 511 24.89 -23.09 12.88
C PHE A 511 24.49 -23.61 11.49
N VAL A 512 23.20 -23.64 11.16
CA VAL A 512 22.67 -24.12 9.87
C VAL A 512 22.44 -22.92 8.95
N GLY A 513 22.60 -23.09 7.64
CA GLY A 513 22.30 -22.04 6.64
C GLY A 513 23.49 -21.26 6.08
N ARG A 514 24.73 -21.67 6.39
CA ARG A 514 25.95 -21.00 5.87
C ARG A 514 26.17 -21.16 4.37
N GLU A 515 25.50 -22.13 3.75
CA GLU A 515 25.62 -22.35 2.31
C GLU A 515 24.69 -21.41 1.57
N LYS A 516 25.17 -20.77 0.51
CA LYS A 516 24.30 -20.01 -0.39
C LYS A 516 23.31 -20.95 -1.06
N LYS A 517 22.01 -20.65 -0.95
CA LYS A 517 20.92 -21.42 -1.60
C LYS A 517 20.08 -20.51 -2.46
N VAL A 518 19.56 -21.05 -3.55
CA VAL A 518 18.54 -20.40 -4.37
C VAL A 518 17.21 -20.49 -3.61
N VAL A 519 16.55 -19.35 -3.40
CA VAL A 519 15.25 -19.28 -2.72
C VAL A 519 14.09 -19.14 -3.70
N VAL A 520 14.34 -18.57 -4.88
CA VAL A 520 13.36 -18.50 -5.99
C VAL A 520 14.09 -18.38 -7.32
N THR A 521 13.48 -18.92 -8.38
CA THR A 521 13.88 -18.74 -9.77
C THR A 521 12.69 -18.17 -10.56
N LEU A 522 12.91 -17.01 -11.18
CA LEU A 522 11.91 -16.23 -11.91
C LEU A 522 12.25 -16.21 -13.41
N PRO A 523 11.36 -16.69 -14.29
CA PRO A 523 11.62 -16.76 -15.73
C PRO A 523 11.54 -15.40 -16.42
N VAL A 524 12.48 -15.12 -17.31
CA VAL A 524 12.56 -13.93 -18.17
C VAL A 524 12.31 -14.35 -19.61
N ASP A 525 11.27 -13.78 -20.23
CA ASP A 525 10.98 -13.96 -21.64
C ASP A 525 11.46 -12.75 -22.47
N VAL A 526 11.78 -12.97 -23.74
CA VAL A 526 12.19 -11.88 -24.63
C VAL A 526 11.09 -10.83 -24.80
N ASN A 527 9.83 -11.24 -24.68
CA ASN A 527 8.66 -10.37 -24.76
C ASN A 527 8.40 -9.58 -23.47
N ASP A 528 9.06 -9.95 -22.36
CA ASP A 528 8.97 -9.22 -21.09
C ASP A 528 9.80 -7.92 -21.14
N TRP A 529 10.80 -7.87 -22.02
CA TRP A 529 11.57 -6.68 -22.32
C TRP A 529 10.74 -5.69 -23.13
N ALA A 530 10.28 -4.64 -22.46
CA ALA A 530 9.63 -3.53 -23.12
C ALA A 530 10.59 -2.34 -23.18
N PRO A 531 10.63 -1.59 -24.29
CA PRO A 531 10.96 -0.18 -24.15
C PRO A 531 9.93 0.44 -23.19
N VAL A 532 10.31 1.49 -22.47
CA VAL A 532 9.29 2.26 -21.75
C VAL A 532 8.28 2.83 -22.75
N CYS A 533 8.76 3.33 -23.89
CA CYS A 533 7.98 3.82 -25.01
C CYS A 533 8.89 4.14 -26.20
N TYR A 534 8.55 3.76 -27.44
CA TYR A 534 9.32 4.19 -28.62
C TYR A 534 8.89 5.54 -29.14
N SER A 535 7.59 5.71 -29.31
CA SER A 535 6.99 6.96 -29.76
C SER A 535 5.78 7.27 -28.90
N ILE A 536 5.54 8.56 -28.72
CA ILE A 536 4.38 9.07 -27.99
C ILE A 536 3.40 9.69 -28.98
N LYS A 537 2.10 9.57 -28.67
CA LYS A 537 1.00 10.18 -29.44
C LYS A 537 0.28 11.31 -28.69
N ASP A 538 0.63 11.49 -27.42
CA ASP A 538 0.06 12.49 -26.51
C ASP A 538 1.17 12.93 -25.55
N LEU A 539 1.25 14.23 -25.25
CA LEU A 539 2.19 14.82 -24.32
C LEU A 539 1.52 15.98 -23.59
N SER A 540 1.61 15.97 -22.28
CA SER A 540 1.06 16.99 -21.39
C SER A 540 2.10 17.37 -20.34
N TYR A 541 1.92 18.53 -19.73
CA TYR A 541 2.83 19.02 -18.71
C TYR A 541 2.08 19.69 -17.56
N ILE A 542 2.75 19.79 -16.41
CA ILE A 542 2.38 20.63 -15.27
C ILE A 542 3.64 21.37 -14.80
N PHE A 543 3.69 22.67 -15.00
CA PHE A 543 4.76 23.56 -14.58
C PHE A 543 4.38 24.27 -13.28
N GLN A 544 5.35 24.49 -12.39
CA GLN A 544 5.13 25.14 -11.11
C GLN A 544 6.26 26.12 -10.76
N LEU A 545 5.87 27.27 -10.21
CA LEU A 545 6.74 28.25 -9.58
C LEU A 545 6.77 28.10 -8.06
N GLY A 546 7.87 28.52 -7.44
CA GLY A 546 7.99 28.59 -5.98
C GLY A 546 7.02 29.62 -5.39
N SER A 547 6.57 29.39 -4.16
CA SER A 547 5.69 30.31 -3.42
C SER A 547 6.45 31.37 -2.61
N GLY A 548 7.78 31.35 -2.67
CA GLY A 548 8.66 32.27 -1.96
C GLY A 548 8.52 33.73 -2.41
N TRP A 549 9.21 34.63 -1.70
CA TRP A 549 9.11 36.06 -1.97
C TRP A 549 9.62 36.44 -3.37
N PHE A 550 10.55 35.65 -3.91
CA PHE A 550 11.09 35.73 -5.27
C PHE A 550 10.58 34.58 -6.14
N GLY A 551 9.37 34.10 -5.86
CA GLY A 551 8.80 32.95 -6.55
C GLY A 551 8.11 33.28 -7.88
N GLY A 552 7.76 34.54 -8.11
CA GLY A 552 7.13 34.98 -9.37
C GLY A 552 8.18 35.22 -10.45
N ALA A 553 7.74 35.18 -11.71
CA ALA A 553 8.56 35.48 -12.88
C ALA A 553 7.89 36.62 -13.67
N GLU A 554 8.56 37.77 -13.74
CA GLU A 554 8.20 38.84 -14.67
C GLU A 554 8.54 38.40 -16.12
N GLY A 555 7.86 38.97 -17.12
CA GLY A 555 8.13 38.63 -18.52
C GLY A 555 7.43 37.36 -18.98
N THR A 556 7.89 36.76 -20.08
CA THR A 556 7.23 35.58 -20.66
C THR A 556 8.11 34.35 -20.57
N LEU A 557 7.62 33.33 -19.87
CA LEU A 557 8.26 32.04 -19.77
C LEU A 557 7.86 31.12 -20.92
N TRP A 558 8.85 30.40 -21.44
CA TRP A 558 8.67 29.35 -22.44
C TRP A 558 9.47 28.11 -22.06
N PHE A 559 9.11 26.96 -22.58
CA PHE A 559 10.02 25.80 -22.58
C PHE A 559 10.15 25.19 -23.97
N ALA A 560 11.19 24.39 -24.18
CA ALA A 560 11.34 23.53 -25.35
C ALA A 560 11.81 22.13 -24.93
N LEU A 561 11.38 21.13 -25.70
CA LEU A 561 11.85 19.75 -25.60
C LEU A 561 12.58 19.36 -26.88
N GLY A 562 13.73 18.71 -26.77
CA GLY A 562 14.47 18.17 -27.91
C GLY A 562 15.03 19.21 -28.89
N GLY A 563 15.12 20.48 -28.48
CA GLY A 563 15.50 21.59 -29.38
C GLY A 563 14.41 21.96 -30.40
N HIS A 564 13.15 21.60 -30.14
CA HIS A 564 12.01 21.93 -30.99
C HIS A 564 11.42 23.33 -30.70
N LYS A 565 10.25 23.63 -31.29
CA LYS A 565 9.53 24.89 -31.09
C LYS A 565 9.27 25.15 -29.60
N ARG A 566 9.33 26.42 -29.21
CA ARG A 566 9.06 26.87 -27.84
C ARG A 566 7.56 26.85 -27.54
N PHE A 567 7.21 26.33 -26.38
CA PHE A 567 5.86 26.32 -25.81
C PHE A 567 5.72 27.43 -24.77
N LYS A 568 4.70 28.29 -24.89
CA LYS A 568 4.48 29.41 -23.97
C LYS A 568 3.84 28.90 -22.67
N LEU A 569 4.48 29.16 -21.53
CA LEU A 569 3.92 28.84 -20.22
C LEU A 569 2.97 29.95 -19.74
N GLY A 570 3.39 31.20 -19.88
CA GLY A 570 2.62 32.36 -19.43
C GLY A 570 3.43 33.64 -19.45
N THR A 571 2.78 34.75 -19.15
CA THR A 571 3.39 36.08 -19.03
C THR A 571 3.08 36.62 -17.63
N ASP A 572 4.09 37.21 -16.97
CA ASP A 572 4.04 37.80 -15.64
C ASP A 572 3.42 36.84 -14.60
N LEU A 573 4.01 35.66 -14.48
CA LEU A 573 3.51 34.60 -13.60
C LEU A 573 3.79 34.96 -12.14
N SER A 574 2.77 34.86 -11.30
CA SER A 574 2.88 35.15 -9.87
C SER A 574 3.55 34.00 -9.11
N ARG A 575 4.10 34.29 -7.94
CA ARG A 575 4.64 33.26 -7.04
C ARG A 575 3.58 32.19 -6.73
N GLY A 576 3.99 30.93 -6.73
CA GLY A 576 3.10 29.79 -6.52
C GLY A 576 2.18 29.48 -7.70
N ASP A 577 2.23 30.25 -8.79
CA ASP A 577 1.49 29.92 -10.01
C ASP A 577 1.94 28.56 -10.54
N TRP A 578 0.97 27.87 -11.10
CA TRP A 578 1.19 26.65 -11.85
C TRP A 578 0.44 26.73 -13.18
N LYS A 579 0.91 25.96 -14.15
CA LYS A 579 0.35 25.88 -15.49
C LYS A 579 0.37 24.44 -15.95
N ASP A 580 -0.78 23.90 -16.32
CA ASP A 580 -0.87 22.66 -17.05
C ASP A 580 -1.22 22.91 -18.52
N GLY A 581 -0.95 21.91 -19.36
CA GLY A 581 -1.30 22.01 -20.77
C GLY A 581 -1.02 20.74 -21.54
N HIS A 582 -1.64 20.65 -22.72
CA HIS A 582 -1.40 19.61 -23.70
C HIS A 582 -0.56 20.17 -24.86
N ILE A 583 0.43 19.41 -25.31
CA ILE A 583 1.35 19.80 -26.38
C ILE A 583 0.91 19.13 -27.69
N PRO A 584 0.33 19.88 -28.66
CA PRO A 584 -0.10 19.30 -29.92
C PRO A 584 1.10 18.86 -30.76
N LEU A 585 1.36 17.54 -30.78
CA LEU A 585 2.61 16.98 -31.33
C LEU A 585 2.87 17.38 -32.78
N LYS A 586 1.82 17.41 -33.61
CA LYS A 586 1.91 17.77 -35.03
C LYS A 586 2.39 19.21 -35.23
N GLU A 587 1.93 20.14 -34.40
CA GLU A 587 2.27 21.55 -34.52
C GLU A 587 3.71 21.83 -34.05
N TYR A 588 4.11 21.20 -32.95
CA TYR A 588 5.40 21.45 -32.28
C TYR A 588 6.55 20.63 -32.85
N PHE A 589 6.29 19.38 -33.23
CA PHE A 589 7.30 18.42 -33.71
C PHE A 589 7.14 18.06 -35.19
N GLY A 590 6.07 18.51 -35.85
CA GLY A 590 5.79 18.21 -37.25
C GLY A 590 5.28 16.79 -37.51
N GLN A 591 4.95 16.03 -36.46
CA GLN A 591 4.57 14.62 -36.54
C GLN A 591 3.41 14.31 -35.58
N ASP A 592 2.47 13.47 -36.00
CA ASP A 592 1.37 13.00 -35.14
C ASP A 592 1.85 12.03 -34.04
N GLN A 593 3.05 11.49 -34.19
CA GLN A 593 3.75 10.70 -33.18
C GLN A 593 5.20 11.15 -33.11
N VAL A 594 5.74 11.26 -31.90
CA VAL A 594 7.12 11.73 -31.69
C VAL A 594 7.94 10.61 -31.08
N ASP A 595 9.05 10.28 -31.73
CA ASP A 595 10.05 9.37 -31.17
C ASP A 595 10.62 9.95 -29.87
N LEU A 596 10.55 9.18 -28.78
CA LEU A 596 10.94 9.63 -27.45
C LEU A 596 12.40 10.06 -27.39
N ARG A 597 13.27 9.47 -28.23
CA ARG A 597 14.70 9.82 -28.35
C ARG A 597 14.93 11.25 -28.83
N ARG A 598 13.93 11.85 -29.47
CA ARG A 598 13.98 13.25 -29.91
C ARG A 598 13.73 14.19 -28.75
N LEU A 599 13.11 13.73 -27.67
CA LEU A 599 12.86 14.53 -26.47
C LEU A 599 14.05 14.43 -25.50
N ASN A 600 15.27 14.60 -26.01
CA ASN A 600 16.52 14.33 -25.28
C ASN A 600 17.07 15.52 -24.47
N LYS A 601 16.34 16.64 -24.42
CA LYS A 601 16.77 17.87 -23.77
C LYS A 601 15.56 18.70 -23.35
N PHE A 602 15.61 19.28 -22.17
CA PHE A 602 14.67 20.29 -21.68
C PHE A 602 15.38 21.64 -21.56
N GLU A 603 14.71 22.70 -22.00
CA GLU A 603 15.18 24.08 -21.88
C GLU A 603 14.04 24.97 -21.42
N LEU A 604 14.28 25.78 -20.40
CA LEU A 604 13.38 26.84 -19.92
C LEU A 604 13.96 28.18 -20.36
N PHE A 605 13.11 29.01 -20.95
CA PHE A 605 13.45 30.32 -21.46
C PHE A 605 12.66 31.39 -20.73
N ASP A 606 13.29 32.54 -20.56
CA ASP A 606 12.64 33.76 -20.10
C ASP A 606 12.89 34.89 -21.10
N THR A 607 11.81 35.52 -21.52
CA THR A 607 11.83 36.61 -22.49
C THR A 607 11.05 37.80 -21.93
N GLY A 608 11.75 38.85 -21.51
CA GLY A 608 11.14 40.16 -21.27
C GLY A 608 11.48 40.81 -19.94
N ALA A 609 11.81 40.05 -18.89
CA ALA A 609 12.14 40.63 -17.59
C ALA A 609 13.52 40.21 -17.06
N ARG A 610 13.92 40.88 -15.97
CA ARG A 610 15.28 40.82 -15.40
C ARG A 610 15.27 40.32 -13.95
N ASP A 611 14.18 39.71 -13.52
CA ASP A 611 14.04 39.22 -12.16
C ASP A 611 14.54 37.79 -12.00
N ASN A 612 14.72 37.41 -10.75
CA ASN A 612 14.98 36.03 -10.39
C ASN A 612 13.64 35.40 -10.00
N PHE A 613 13.44 34.16 -10.42
CA PHE A 613 12.26 33.40 -10.05
C PHE A 613 12.62 32.00 -9.58
N ASP A 614 11.82 31.45 -8.67
CA ASP A 614 12.00 30.09 -8.17
C ASP A 614 11.32 29.07 -9.09
N PHE A 615 12.11 28.35 -9.89
CA PHE A 615 11.63 27.22 -10.67
C PHE A 615 11.47 25.99 -9.74
N LYS A 616 10.23 25.74 -9.31
CA LYS A 616 9.88 24.58 -8.46
C LYS A 616 10.04 23.29 -9.24
N GLY A 617 9.49 23.22 -10.45
CA GLY A 617 9.62 22.06 -11.33
C GLY A 617 8.64 22.03 -12.49
N ILE A 618 8.79 21.01 -13.34
CA ILE A 618 7.87 20.68 -14.43
C ILE A 618 7.72 19.16 -14.54
N HIS A 619 6.49 18.71 -14.49
CA HIS A 619 6.09 17.34 -14.71
C HIS A 619 5.67 17.15 -16.17
N PHE A 620 6.12 16.06 -16.82
CA PHE A 620 5.59 15.67 -18.13
C PHE A 620 4.96 14.29 -18.07
N GLU A 621 3.79 14.16 -18.66
CA GLU A 621 3.09 12.90 -18.88
C GLU A 621 2.85 12.70 -20.39
N ALA A 622 3.18 11.53 -20.92
CA ALA A 622 2.95 11.17 -22.31
C ALA A 622 2.20 9.83 -22.44
N LYS A 623 1.47 9.65 -23.54
CA LYS A 623 0.89 8.34 -23.91
C LYS A 623 1.66 7.74 -25.05
N CYS A 624 1.99 6.46 -24.91
CA CYS A 624 2.64 5.72 -25.98
C CYS A 624 1.78 5.61 -27.23
N ALA A 625 2.42 5.54 -28.38
CA ALA A 625 1.74 5.40 -29.65
C ALA A 625 1.30 3.95 -29.90
N ASP A 626 2.18 3.01 -29.56
CA ASP A 626 2.03 1.56 -29.76
C ASP A 626 1.20 0.88 -28.66
N SER A 627 1.00 1.55 -27.53
CA SER A 627 0.17 1.09 -26.42
C SER A 627 -0.71 2.23 -25.90
N ASN A 628 -1.66 1.94 -25.00
CA ASN A 628 -2.38 2.99 -24.27
C ASN A 628 -1.73 3.29 -22.91
N LYS A 629 -0.49 2.82 -22.69
CA LYS A 629 0.25 3.06 -21.46
C LYS A 629 0.69 4.52 -21.40
N LYS A 630 0.66 5.08 -20.19
CA LYS A 630 1.21 6.39 -19.87
C LYS A 630 2.64 6.24 -19.38
N ILE A 631 3.47 7.22 -19.71
CA ILE A 631 4.83 7.36 -19.20
C ILE A 631 5.02 8.77 -18.67
N VAL A 632 5.88 8.93 -17.67
CA VAL A 632 6.14 10.18 -16.97
C VAL A 632 7.63 10.48 -16.96
N LEU A 633 8.00 11.75 -17.11
CA LEU A 633 9.37 12.23 -16.95
C LEU A 633 9.50 12.96 -15.62
N LYS A 634 9.87 12.23 -14.56
CA LYS A 634 9.94 12.79 -13.20
C LYS A 634 11.19 13.61 -12.89
N LYS A 635 12.18 13.58 -13.79
CA LYS A 635 13.51 14.18 -13.57
C LYS A 635 13.46 15.67 -13.21
N PHE A 636 12.43 16.38 -13.68
CA PHE A 636 12.25 17.80 -13.45
C PHE A 636 11.05 18.13 -12.55
N ASP A 637 10.39 17.13 -11.94
CA ASP A 637 9.21 17.36 -11.07
C ASP A 637 9.55 18.28 -9.89
N THR A 638 10.75 18.11 -9.33
CA THR A 638 11.24 18.89 -8.19
C THR A 638 12.66 19.36 -8.47
N VAL A 639 12.80 20.55 -9.03
CA VAL A 639 14.08 21.20 -9.32
C VAL A 639 14.51 22.12 -8.18
N ASP A 640 13.58 22.92 -7.66
CA ASP A 640 13.80 23.86 -6.55
C ASP A 640 15.02 24.77 -6.71
N LYS A 641 15.04 25.54 -7.81
CA LYS A 641 16.15 26.47 -8.10
C LYS A 641 15.66 27.86 -8.47
N THR A 642 16.29 28.86 -7.88
CA THR A 642 16.21 30.24 -8.35
C THR A 642 16.99 30.38 -9.66
N VAL A 643 16.32 30.85 -10.71
CA VAL A 643 16.87 31.07 -12.06
C VAL A 643 16.53 32.50 -12.54
N GLY A 644 17.04 32.94 -13.69
CA GLY A 644 16.74 34.27 -14.27
C GLY A 644 17.82 35.35 -14.10
N GLN A 645 18.84 35.12 -13.26
CA GLN A 645 19.84 36.16 -12.90
C GLN A 645 20.67 36.70 -14.07
N ASP A 646 20.97 35.86 -15.06
CA ASP A 646 21.81 36.23 -16.19
C ASP A 646 20.96 36.73 -17.36
N THR A 647 20.66 38.03 -17.33
CA THR A 647 19.87 38.71 -18.38
C THR A 647 20.50 38.66 -19.78
N SER A 648 21.75 38.20 -19.93
CA SER A 648 22.37 37.97 -21.24
C SER A 648 21.99 36.61 -21.86
N LYS A 649 21.38 35.71 -21.06
CA LYS A 649 21.00 34.36 -21.48
C LYS A 649 19.49 34.23 -21.52
N GLU A 650 18.99 33.90 -22.70
CA GLU A 650 17.58 33.57 -22.88
C GLU A 650 17.22 32.22 -22.25
N VAL A 651 18.16 31.26 -22.21
CA VAL A 651 17.98 29.96 -21.55
C VAL A 651 18.39 30.08 -20.08
N VAL A 652 17.40 30.07 -19.20
CA VAL A 652 17.58 30.22 -17.75
C VAL A 652 17.76 28.88 -17.03
N TYR A 653 17.27 27.80 -17.62
CA TYR A 653 17.50 26.43 -17.14
C TYR A 653 17.59 25.45 -18.31
N LYS A 654 18.43 24.42 -18.17
CA LYS A 654 18.49 23.30 -19.12
C LYS A 654 18.86 22.00 -18.43
N GLY A 655 18.39 20.89 -18.97
CA GLY A 655 18.75 19.55 -18.53
C GLY A 655 18.65 18.55 -19.67
N ASP A 656 19.60 17.62 -19.73
CA ASP A 656 19.53 16.51 -20.68
C ASP A 656 18.46 15.51 -20.24
N ILE A 657 17.82 14.84 -21.20
CA ILE A 657 16.83 13.80 -20.97
C ILE A 657 17.35 12.51 -21.63
N ALA A 658 17.49 11.47 -20.83
CA ALA A 658 17.71 10.11 -21.31
C ALA A 658 16.37 9.39 -21.48
N ASN A 659 16.31 8.38 -22.34
CA ASN A 659 15.11 7.53 -22.45
C ASN A 659 14.78 6.86 -21.11
N SER A 660 15.80 6.46 -20.34
CA SER A 660 15.65 5.91 -18.99
C SER A 660 15.06 6.88 -17.96
N ASP A 661 15.01 8.18 -18.24
CA ASP A 661 14.37 9.16 -17.34
C ASP A 661 12.85 9.11 -17.44
N TRP A 662 12.32 8.52 -18.51
CA TRP A 662 10.90 8.22 -18.65
C TRP A 662 10.57 6.90 -17.98
N MET A 663 9.48 6.87 -17.21
CA MET A 663 9.02 5.70 -16.47
C MET A 663 7.55 5.47 -16.74
N PHE A 664 7.05 4.24 -16.62
CA PHE A 664 5.60 4.02 -16.71
C PHE A 664 4.87 4.79 -15.60
N GLY A 665 3.78 5.47 -15.95
CA GLY A 665 2.89 6.13 -15.00
C GLY A 665 2.09 5.08 -14.24
N GLY A 666 2.64 4.60 -13.13
CA GLY A 666 1.89 3.93 -12.06
C GLY A 666 1.54 4.95 -10.99
N THR A 667 0.33 4.87 -10.43
CA THR A 667 0.02 5.46 -9.13
C THR A 667 0.97 4.84 -8.10
N TYR A 668 2.05 5.56 -7.78
CA TYR A 668 2.97 5.21 -6.70
C TYR A 668 2.47 5.80 -5.40
#